data_AF-A0A3Q3EVA1-F1
#
_entry.id   AF-A0A3Q3EVA1-F1
#
_cell.length_a   1.000
_cell.length_b   1.000
_cell.length_c   1.000
_cell.angle_alpha   90.00
_cell.angle_beta   90.00
_cell.angle_gamma   90.00
#
_symmetry.space_group_name_H-M   'P 1'
#
loop_
_entity.id
_entity.type
_entity.pdbx_description
1 polymer ?
#
loop_
_entity_poly.entity_id
_entity_poly.type
_entity_poly.pdbx_seq_one_letter_code
_entity_poly.pdbx_strand_id
1 'polypeptide(L)'
;MRAFAEKVFASETKDENIRDEISMFDVADDCPILHEEMAHHLQYEDDAEKRKRHQRSCTMAVSVAGAKATTATVVSVEVDTPTYLEVPDFQRVAIIGDYASGVTMDDFELSCKGLYRALTIREKYMRLAFQRFPNTASQYLREIEGETFKVEDQVQPVFTAPPANGEDPFETKDLPKNLGYVARMKDGVIYVYNDAAAADKHQPKDLPCPDYDTFIDDMNFLIALIAQGPTKTYTHRRLKFLMSKFNVHEMLNEMEEMKELKMNPHRDFYNCRKVDTHIHAAACMNQKHLLRFIKRSYRVDADRVVHKLQGREVTMKELFQSLNLHPYDLTVDSLDVHAGRQTFQRFDKFNAKYNPVGASELRDLYMKTENHINGEYFATIIKEVASDLEDAKYQYAEPRLSIYGCNPSEWHKLSGWFVKHRVYCPNLKWMIQVPRIYDIFRGRDFVPHFGKMLENIFLPVFQATIDPHSNPELSIFLKNVTGFDSVDDESKHSGHMFSTKSPKPEEWDIAKNPSYTYYIYYMYANIAVLNQLRRQRGMNTFTFRPHCGEAGAVTHLLAAFMTADNISHGLNLKKSPVLQYLYFMAQIPIAMSPLSNNSLFLEYAKNPLLEFHKKGLVVSLSTDDPMQFHYTKEPLMEEYAIAAQVFKLSTCDMCEISRSSVLQSALSHEEKVHFLGKDYLKEGPEGNDIRKTNVAQIRMAYRFETCATSL
;
A
#
# COMPACT_ATOMS: atom_id res chain seq x y z
N MET A 1 14.76 -26.49 -7.04
CA MET A 1 14.29 -25.19 -6.52
C MET A 1 13.52 -25.30 -5.21
N ARG A 2 12.46 -26.14 -5.09
CA ARG A 2 11.69 -26.32 -3.83
C ARG A 2 12.52 -26.62 -2.56
N ALA A 3 13.45 -27.58 -2.62
CA ALA A 3 14.30 -27.93 -1.47
C ALA A 3 15.29 -26.82 -1.04
N PHE A 4 15.57 -25.86 -1.92
CA PHE A 4 16.42 -24.71 -1.59
C PHE A 4 15.58 -23.61 -0.92
N ALA A 5 14.37 -23.33 -1.43
CA ALA A 5 13.43 -22.39 -0.82
C ALA A 5 13.06 -22.78 0.62
N GLU A 6 12.83 -24.08 0.87
CA GLU A 6 12.56 -24.60 2.22
C GLU A 6 13.76 -24.42 3.18
N LYS A 7 15.01 -24.52 2.68
CA LYS A 7 16.23 -24.27 3.49
C LYS A 7 16.40 -22.79 3.85
N VAL A 8 16.14 -21.88 2.91
CA VAL A 8 16.24 -20.42 3.12
C VAL A 8 15.26 -19.98 4.20
N PHE A 9 14.01 -20.44 4.11
CA PHE A 9 13.01 -20.15 5.13
C PHE A 9 13.41 -20.69 6.50
N ALA A 10 13.91 -21.94 6.56
CA ALA A 10 14.38 -22.52 7.82
C ALA A 10 15.58 -21.76 8.44
N SER A 11 16.45 -21.14 7.63
CA SER A 11 17.54 -20.30 8.15
C SER A 11 17.05 -18.97 8.71
N GLU A 12 16.05 -18.33 8.09
CA GLU A 12 15.47 -17.09 8.63
C GLU A 12 14.72 -17.33 9.95
N THR A 13 14.17 -18.52 10.17
CA THR A 13 13.50 -18.89 11.43
C THR A 13 14.44 -19.23 12.60
N LYS A 14 15.76 -19.39 12.35
CA LYS A 14 16.71 -19.87 13.38
C LYS A 14 17.48 -18.76 14.11
N ASP A 15 17.41 -17.52 13.64
CA ASP A 15 18.24 -16.41 14.12
C ASP A 15 17.69 -15.66 15.36
N GLU A 16 16.67 -16.20 16.04
CA GLU A 16 15.97 -15.50 17.14
C GLU A 16 16.47 -15.80 18.57
N ASN A 17 17.45 -16.70 18.75
CA ASN A 17 17.98 -16.94 20.08
C ASN A 17 19.24 -16.10 20.34
N ILE A 18 19.02 -14.98 21.04
CA ILE A 18 19.99 -14.04 21.62
C ILE A 18 20.64 -13.12 20.59
N ARG A 19 20.15 -11.88 20.51
CA ARG A 19 20.95 -10.75 20.04
C ARG A 19 20.97 -9.67 21.11
N ASP A 20 22.05 -9.66 21.88
CA ASP A 20 22.66 -8.39 22.26
C ASP A 20 22.95 -7.65 20.95
N GLU A 21 22.44 -6.42 20.83
CA GLU A 21 22.66 -5.57 19.67
C GLU A 21 24.14 -5.21 19.55
N ILE A 22 24.89 -6.01 18.81
CA ILE A 22 26.09 -5.58 18.11
C ILE A 22 25.72 -5.55 16.63
N SER A 23 25.69 -4.33 16.08
CA SER A 23 25.59 -4.05 14.65
C SER A 23 26.62 -4.90 13.91
N MET A 24 26.18 -5.88 13.12
CA MET A 24 27.04 -6.60 12.17
C MET A 24 27.45 -5.72 10.97
N PHE A 25 27.15 -4.41 11.01
CA PHE A 25 27.43 -3.43 9.97
C PHE A 25 28.15 -2.18 10.47
N ASP A 26 28.63 -2.17 11.72
CA ASP A 26 29.60 -1.16 12.17
C ASP A 26 31.00 -1.72 11.89
N VAL A 27 31.60 -1.26 10.80
CA VAL A 27 33.01 -1.50 10.52
C VAL A 27 33.79 -0.61 11.48
N ALA A 28 34.55 -1.20 12.41
CA ALA A 28 35.61 -0.46 13.08
C ALA A 28 36.60 0.00 12.00
N ASP A 29 36.98 1.27 12.00
CA ASP A 29 37.80 1.95 10.96
C ASP A 29 39.19 1.33 10.71
N ASP A 30 39.55 0.24 11.39
CA ASP A 30 40.80 -0.51 11.20
C ASP A 30 40.52 -2.00 10.94
N CYS A 31 40.18 -2.38 9.70
CA CYS A 31 40.11 -3.79 9.28
C CYS A 31 41.27 -4.15 8.33
N PRO A 32 42.15 -5.11 8.66
CA PRO A 32 43.36 -5.44 7.89
C PRO A 32 43.12 -6.00 6.48
N ILE A 33 41.89 -6.41 6.15
CA ILE A 33 41.55 -7.07 4.87
C ILE A 33 41.58 -6.08 3.69
N LEU A 34 41.38 -4.79 3.95
CA LEU A 34 41.50 -3.73 2.95
C LEU A 34 42.93 -3.53 2.43
N HIS A 35 43.96 -3.96 3.19
CA HIS A 35 45.35 -3.88 2.74
C HIS A 35 45.78 -5.08 1.89
N GLU A 36 45.18 -6.25 2.07
CA GLU A 36 45.48 -7.43 1.22
C GLU A 36 44.83 -7.33 -0.16
N GLU A 37 43.59 -6.81 -0.29
CA GLU A 37 42.96 -6.61 -1.60
C GLU A 37 43.62 -5.50 -2.42
N MET A 38 44.15 -4.46 -1.77
CA MET A 38 44.88 -3.39 -2.45
C MET A 38 46.28 -3.84 -2.91
N ALA A 39 46.90 -4.79 -2.21
CA ALA A 39 48.17 -5.40 -2.61
C ALA A 39 48.00 -6.39 -3.79
N HIS A 40 46.89 -7.14 -3.83
CA HIS A 40 46.61 -8.08 -4.92
C HIS A 40 46.22 -7.43 -6.25
N HIS A 41 45.75 -6.17 -6.23
CA HIS A 41 45.42 -5.40 -7.44
C HIS A 41 46.63 -4.70 -8.10
N LEU A 42 47.81 -4.73 -7.48
CA LEU A 42 49.04 -4.14 -8.05
C LEU A 42 49.92 -5.15 -8.82
N GLN A 43 49.51 -6.42 -8.94
CA GLN A 43 50.32 -7.50 -9.56
C GLN A 43 49.62 -8.29 -10.67
N TYR A 44 48.79 -7.66 -11.49
CA TYR A 44 48.42 -8.26 -12.79
C TYR A 44 49.15 -7.53 -13.92
N GLU A 45 50.18 -8.19 -14.43
CA GLU A 45 50.87 -7.80 -15.66
C GLU A 45 49.90 -7.80 -16.86
N ASP A 46 50.12 -6.82 -17.72
CA ASP A 46 49.36 -6.44 -18.91
C ASP A 46 49.52 -7.49 -20.02
N ASP A 47 48.52 -8.36 -20.19
CA ASP A 47 48.52 -9.39 -21.24
C ASP A 47 47.73 -8.90 -22.48
N ALA A 48 48.38 -8.04 -23.27
CA ALA A 48 47.82 -7.32 -24.41
C ALA A 48 47.33 -8.21 -25.58
N GLU A 49 47.62 -9.52 -25.59
CA GLU A 49 47.23 -10.42 -26.67
C GLU A 49 45.79 -10.96 -26.58
N LYS A 50 45.15 -10.96 -25.39
CA LYS A 50 43.76 -11.43 -25.26
C LYS A 50 42.72 -10.41 -25.73
N ARG A 51 43.03 -9.11 -25.71
CA ARG A 51 42.12 -8.04 -26.17
C ARG A 51 41.88 -8.03 -27.68
N LYS A 52 42.82 -8.52 -28.50
CA LYS A 52 42.69 -8.51 -29.97
C LYS A 52 41.85 -9.65 -30.55
N ARG A 53 41.53 -10.71 -29.78
CA ARG A 53 40.78 -11.87 -30.30
C ARG A 53 39.26 -11.85 -30.09
N HIS A 54 38.73 -10.89 -29.32
CA HIS A 54 37.28 -10.80 -29.06
C HIS A 54 36.59 -9.57 -29.69
N GLN A 55 37.29 -8.77 -30.51
CA GLN A 55 36.72 -7.64 -31.25
C GLN A 55 36.01 -8.03 -32.57
N ARG A 56 35.50 -9.26 -32.69
CA ARG A 56 34.73 -9.69 -33.87
C ARG A 56 33.52 -10.54 -33.47
N SER A 57 32.51 -9.90 -32.88
CA SER A 57 31.11 -10.33 -33.01
C SER A 57 30.14 -9.33 -32.35
N CYS A 58 29.18 -8.84 -33.14
CA CYS A 58 27.96 -8.11 -32.77
C CYS A 58 28.08 -6.74 -32.09
N THR A 59 28.39 -5.71 -32.88
CA THR A 59 27.79 -4.38 -32.70
C THR A 59 26.39 -4.38 -33.31
N MET A 60 25.34 -4.52 -32.49
CA MET A 60 24.00 -4.06 -32.85
C MET A 60 23.96 -2.56 -32.50
N ALA A 61 24.31 -1.72 -33.46
CA ALA A 61 24.03 -0.30 -33.37
C ALA A 61 22.51 -0.13 -33.43
N VAL A 62 21.91 0.38 -32.35
CA VAL A 62 20.56 0.96 -32.40
C VAL A 62 20.67 2.19 -33.29
N SER A 63 20.26 2.04 -34.55
CA SER A 63 20.13 3.15 -35.48
C SER A 63 18.95 4.01 -35.01
N VAL A 64 19.26 5.15 -34.40
CA VAL A 64 18.36 6.30 -34.46
C VAL A 64 18.19 6.61 -35.94
N ALA A 65 16.97 6.44 -36.46
CA ALA A 65 16.65 6.69 -37.86
C ALA A 65 16.82 8.18 -38.17
N GLY A 66 18.02 8.56 -38.60
CA GLY A 66 18.29 9.84 -39.25
C GLY A 66 17.65 9.84 -40.63
N ALA A 67 16.56 10.59 -40.78
CA ALA A 67 16.02 10.94 -42.09
C ALA A 67 17.08 11.72 -42.88
N LYS A 68 17.38 11.25 -44.09
CA LYS A 68 18.28 11.91 -45.05
C LYS A 68 17.80 13.34 -45.32
N ALA A 69 18.68 14.31 -45.07
CA ALA A 69 18.55 15.66 -45.59
C ALA A 69 18.53 15.61 -47.12
N THR A 70 17.33 15.74 -47.69
CA THR A 70 17.14 16.34 -49.00
C THR A 70 16.70 17.77 -48.76
N THR A 71 17.38 18.72 -49.39
CA THR A 71 17.10 20.15 -49.33
C THR A 71 15.70 20.43 -49.87
N ALA A 72 14.73 20.43 -48.95
CA ALA A 72 13.41 21.01 -49.13
C ALA A 72 13.11 21.78 -47.84
N THR A 73 12.70 23.03 -47.99
CA THR A 73 12.30 23.94 -46.92
C THR A 73 11.14 23.29 -46.13
N VAL A 74 11.47 22.62 -45.03
CA VAL A 74 10.46 22.09 -44.09
C VAL A 74 10.17 23.18 -43.08
N VAL A 75 8.99 23.78 -43.24
CA VAL A 75 8.34 24.57 -42.20
C VAL A 75 8.20 23.66 -40.98
N SER A 76 8.96 23.95 -39.91
CA SER A 76 8.75 23.34 -38.60
C SER A 76 7.35 23.73 -38.13
N VAL A 77 6.42 22.78 -38.16
CA VAL A 77 5.19 22.92 -37.38
C VAL A 77 5.61 22.70 -35.94
N GLU A 78 5.90 23.79 -35.23
CA GLU A 78 6.02 23.80 -33.78
C GLU A 78 4.69 23.27 -33.21
N VAL A 79 4.69 22.03 -32.74
CA VAL A 79 3.65 21.58 -31.83
C VAL A 79 3.96 22.27 -30.52
N ASP A 80 3.28 23.39 -30.30
CA ASP A 80 3.42 24.29 -29.16
C ASP A 80 3.19 23.50 -27.85
N THR A 81 4.26 22.93 -27.32
CA THR A 81 4.20 22.19 -26.06
C THR A 81 3.97 23.22 -24.97
N PRO A 82 2.90 23.11 -24.17
CA PRO A 82 2.62 24.13 -23.17
C PRO A 82 3.82 24.35 -22.24
N THR A 83 4.18 25.60 -21.98
CA THR A 83 5.39 25.96 -21.21
C THR A 83 5.52 25.27 -19.85
N TYR A 84 4.40 24.91 -19.21
CA TYR A 84 4.40 24.20 -17.92
C TYR A 84 4.79 22.70 -18.01
N LEU A 85 4.84 22.15 -19.21
CA LEU A 85 5.30 20.79 -19.52
C LEU A 85 6.74 20.77 -20.07
N GLU A 86 7.30 21.94 -20.39
CA GLU A 86 8.69 22.03 -20.80
C GLU A 86 9.58 21.63 -19.63
N VAL A 87 10.57 20.78 -19.89
CA VAL A 87 11.62 20.44 -18.93
C VAL A 87 12.75 21.45 -19.14
N PRO A 88 13.04 22.33 -18.17
CA PRO A 88 14.17 23.24 -18.27
C PRO A 88 15.49 22.48 -18.43
N ASP A 89 16.49 23.12 -19.02
CA ASP A 89 17.84 22.56 -19.05
C ASP A 89 18.37 22.38 -17.62
N PHE A 90 18.81 21.16 -17.29
CA PHE A 90 19.41 20.81 -16.01
C PHE A 90 20.59 19.85 -16.19
N GLN A 91 21.45 19.78 -15.18
CA GLN A 91 22.67 18.98 -15.24
C GLN A 91 22.36 17.50 -15.04
N ARG A 92 22.73 16.67 -16.01
CA ARG A 92 22.55 15.22 -15.97
C ARG A 92 23.86 14.51 -15.67
N VAL A 93 23.78 13.50 -14.82
CA VAL A 93 24.90 12.59 -14.54
C VAL A 93 24.72 11.34 -15.39
N ALA A 94 25.57 11.19 -16.41
CA ALA A 94 25.67 9.99 -17.22
C ALA A 94 26.88 9.16 -16.77
N ILE A 95 26.70 7.84 -16.68
CA ILE A 95 27.80 6.89 -16.47
C ILE A 95 28.02 6.14 -17.77
N ILE A 96 29.27 6.13 -18.23
CA ILE A 96 29.65 5.52 -19.50
C ILE A 96 30.42 4.23 -19.21
N GLY A 97 30.07 3.14 -19.90
CA GLY A 97 30.74 1.84 -19.85
C GLY A 97 29.87 0.70 -19.32
N ASP A 98 30.21 -0.54 -19.69
CA ASP A 98 29.52 -1.77 -19.24
C ASP A 98 29.90 -2.08 -17.79
N TYR A 99 29.17 -1.49 -16.84
CA TYR A 99 29.37 -1.74 -15.43
C TYR A 99 28.35 -2.77 -14.92
N ALA A 100 28.78 -4.03 -14.84
CA ALA A 100 28.03 -5.14 -14.21
C ALA A 100 27.82 -4.96 -12.69
N SER A 101 27.89 -3.73 -12.18
CA SER A 101 27.63 -3.37 -10.78
C SER A 101 28.33 -4.29 -9.79
N GLY A 102 29.59 -4.64 -10.06
CA GLY A 102 30.41 -5.43 -9.14
C GLY A 102 30.20 -6.94 -9.13
N VAL A 103 29.44 -7.48 -10.08
CA VAL A 103 29.35 -8.92 -10.31
C VAL A 103 29.99 -9.29 -11.66
N THR A 104 30.20 -10.58 -11.90
CA THR A 104 30.67 -11.06 -13.20
C THR A 104 29.58 -10.85 -14.27
N MET A 105 29.94 -10.88 -15.56
CA MET A 105 28.95 -10.71 -16.63
C MET A 105 27.90 -11.84 -16.62
N ASP A 106 28.32 -13.07 -16.31
CA ASP A 106 27.41 -14.22 -16.20
C ASP A 106 26.43 -14.06 -15.03
N ASP A 107 26.93 -13.59 -13.88
CA ASP A 107 26.12 -13.29 -12.70
C ASP A 107 25.13 -12.14 -12.95
N PHE A 108 25.55 -11.15 -13.73
CA PHE A 108 24.72 -10.03 -14.15
C PHE A 108 23.57 -10.53 -15.03
N GLU A 109 23.86 -11.30 -16.08
CA GLU A 109 22.84 -11.86 -16.97
C GLU A 109 21.85 -12.75 -16.21
N LEU A 110 22.35 -13.59 -15.29
CA LEU A 110 21.53 -14.43 -14.43
C LEU A 110 20.60 -13.60 -13.53
N SER A 111 21.13 -12.52 -12.95
CA SER A 111 20.34 -11.60 -12.11
C SER A 111 19.27 -10.87 -12.94
N CYS A 112 19.61 -10.38 -14.13
CA CYS A 112 18.65 -9.73 -15.03
C CYS A 112 17.52 -10.67 -15.46
N LYS A 113 17.82 -11.93 -15.84
CA LYS A 113 16.79 -12.94 -16.14
C LYS A 113 15.87 -13.20 -14.95
N GLY A 114 16.44 -13.25 -13.75
CA GLY A 114 15.69 -13.42 -12.51
C GLY A 114 14.73 -12.25 -12.23
N LEU A 115 15.24 -11.03 -12.34
CA LEU A 115 14.47 -9.79 -12.16
C LEU A 115 13.38 -9.62 -13.22
N TYR A 116 13.68 -9.90 -14.49
CA TYR A 116 12.69 -9.92 -15.58
C TYR A 116 11.53 -10.86 -15.25
N ARG A 117 11.83 -12.11 -14.86
CA ARG A 117 10.78 -13.08 -14.47
C ARG A 117 9.99 -12.62 -13.25
N ALA A 118 10.61 -11.94 -12.29
CA ALA A 118 9.89 -11.39 -11.15
C ALA A 118 8.90 -10.27 -11.56
N LEU A 119 9.30 -9.41 -12.50
CA LEU A 119 8.42 -8.36 -13.03
C LEU A 119 7.25 -8.94 -13.83
N THR A 120 7.47 -9.96 -14.66
CA THR A 120 6.37 -10.63 -15.40
C THR A 120 5.41 -11.36 -14.47
N ILE A 121 5.91 -11.99 -13.41
CA ILE A 121 5.08 -12.56 -12.33
C ILE A 121 4.17 -11.48 -11.75
N ARG A 122 4.72 -10.33 -11.36
CA ARG A 122 3.92 -9.23 -10.81
C ARG A 122 2.90 -8.70 -11.81
N GLU A 123 3.30 -8.41 -13.05
CA GLU A 123 2.40 -7.90 -14.10
C GLU A 123 1.19 -8.83 -14.29
N LYS A 124 1.42 -10.15 -14.32
CA LYS A 124 0.38 -11.17 -14.42
C LYS A 124 -0.69 -11.01 -13.34
N TYR A 125 -0.28 -10.91 -12.07
CA TYR A 125 -1.21 -10.78 -10.95
C TYR A 125 -1.86 -9.38 -10.88
N MET A 126 -1.16 -8.32 -11.26
CA MET A 126 -1.77 -6.98 -11.32
C MET A 126 -2.89 -6.94 -12.37
N ARG A 127 -2.64 -7.47 -13.57
CA ARG A 127 -3.64 -7.55 -14.64
C ARG A 127 -4.87 -8.37 -14.24
N LEU A 128 -4.66 -9.51 -13.59
CA LEU A 128 -5.74 -10.42 -13.17
C LEU A 128 -6.73 -9.76 -12.19
N ALA A 129 -6.25 -8.89 -11.30
CA ALA A 129 -7.10 -8.22 -10.30
C ALA A 129 -7.52 -6.79 -10.69
N PHE A 130 -7.20 -6.34 -11.90
CA PHE A 130 -7.34 -4.95 -12.35
C PHE A 130 -6.61 -3.92 -11.46
N GLN A 131 -5.41 -4.27 -11.00
CA GLN A 131 -4.54 -3.40 -10.21
C GLN A 131 -3.48 -2.73 -11.09
N ARG A 132 -2.82 -1.71 -10.53
CA ARG A 132 -1.86 -0.88 -11.29
C ARG A 132 -0.53 -1.60 -11.51
N PHE A 133 0.03 -1.41 -12.70
CA PHE A 133 1.40 -1.76 -13.05
C PHE A 133 1.97 -0.65 -13.96
N PRO A 134 3.26 -0.26 -13.81
CA PRO A 134 3.82 0.87 -14.55
C PRO A 134 3.95 0.58 -16.05
N ASN A 135 3.60 1.58 -16.86
CA ASN A 135 3.59 1.52 -18.31
C ASN A 135 4.98 1.34 -18.89
N THR A 136 5.98 2.08 -18.38
CA THR A 136 7.36 1.97 -18.87
C THR A 136 7.89 0.56 -18.64
N ALA A 137 7.62 -0.06 -17.49
CA ALA A 137 8.03 -1.44 -17.25
C ALA A 137 7.32 -2.40 -18.21
N SER A 138 6.01 -2.27 -18.41
CA SER A 138 5.29 -3.08 -19.41
C SER A 138 5.86 -2.93 -20.81
N GLN A 139 6.23 -1.72 -21.23
CA GLN A 139 6.84 -1.47 -22.54
C GLN A 139 8.15 -2.24 -22.70
N TYR A 140 9.08 -2.12 -21.74
CA TYR A 140 10.34 -2.86 -21.76
C TYR A 140 10.12 -4.38 -21.70
N LEU A 141 9.16 -4.87 -20.91
CA LEU A 141 8.83 -6.31 -20.89
C LEU A 141 8.38 -6.81 -22.26
N ARG A 142 7.52 -6.06 -22.96
CA ARG A 142 7.05 -6.42 -24.31
C ARG A 142 8.19 -6.33 -25.34
N GLU A 143 9.03 -5.30 -25.26
CA GLU A 143 10.20 -5.17 -26.14
C GLU A 143 11.17 -6.35 -26.02
N ILE A 144 11.43 -6.82 -24.79
CA ILE A 144 12.25 -8.02 -24.53
C ILE A 144 11.61 -9.27 -25.18
N GLU A 145 10.28 -9.35 -25.19
CA GLU A 145 9.51 -10.44 -25.80
C GLU A 145 9.37 -10.30 -27.33
N GLY A 146 9.84 -9.19 -27.92
CA GLY A 146 9.65 -8.88 -29.34
C GLY A 146 8.22 -8.47 -29.70
N GLU A 147 7.43 -8.05 -28.72
CA GLU A 147 6.05 -7.58 -28.85
C GLU A 147 5.97 -6.05 -28.74
N THR A 148 4.93 -5.45 -29.32
CA THR A 148 4.63 -4.03 -29.14
C THR A 148 3.62 -3.84 -28.03
N PHE A 149 3.94 -3.02 -27.03
CA PHE A 149 2.98 -2.61 -26.01
C PHE A 149 1.82 -1.82 -26.63
N LYS A 150 0.60 -2.16 -26.25
CA LYS A 150 -0.61 -1.43 -26.63
C LYS A 150 -1.18 -0.74 -25.42
N VAL A 151 -1.55 0.53 -25.58
CA VAL A 151 -2.16 1.32 -24.49
C VAL A 151 -3.48 0.70 -24.05
N GLU A 152 -4.20 0.04 -24.97
CA GLU A 152 -5.44 -0.69 -24.67
C GLU A 152 -5.23 -1.89 -23.72
N ASP A 153 -4.02 -2.43 -23.63
CA ASP A 153 -3.70 -3.54 -22.71
C ASP A 153 -3.48 -3.04 -21.27
N GLN A 154 -3.40 -1.71 -21.07
CA GLN A 154 -3.25 -1.13 -19.75
C GLN A 154 -4.50 -1.35 -18.92
N VAL A 155 -4.28 -1.89 -17.73
CA VAL A 155 -5.34 -2.12 -16.76
C VAL A 155 -5.27 -1.10 -15.63
N GLN A 156 -6.43 -0.52 -15.28
CA GLN A 156 -6.58 0.42 -14.18
C GLN A 156 -7.76 0.01 -13.29
N PRO A 157 -7.63 0.17 -11.96
CA PRO A 157 -8.77 0.01 -11.07
C PRO A 157 -9.80 1.11 -11.34
N VAL A 158 -11.07 0.75 -11.17
CA VAL A 158 -12.20 1.67 -11.33
C VAL A 158 -12.70 2.09 -9.96
N PHE A 159 -12.77 3.39 -9.71
CA PHE A 159 -13.36 3.95 -8.50
C PHE A 159 -14.58 4.79 -8.85
N THR A 160 -15.55 4.84 -7.95
CA THR A 160 -16.78 5.62 -8.14
C THR A 160 -16.44 7.11 -8.03
N ALA A 161 -16.83 7.89 -9.04
CA ALA A 161 -16.74 9.34 -8.98
C ALA A 161 -17.67 9.90 -7.88
N PRO A 162 -17.32 11.04 -7.27
CA PRO A 162 -18.25 11.74 -6.38
C PRO A 162 -19.58 12.04 -7.09
N PRO A 163 -20.73 11.99 -6.39
CA PRO A 163 -22.02 12.41 -6.95
C PRO A 163 -21.97 13.86 -7.43
N ALA A 164 -22.77 14.19 -8.44
CA ALA A 164 -22.88 15.55 -8.92
C ALA A 164 -23.55 16.47 -7.87
N ASN A 165 -23.38 17.78 -8.03
CA ASN A 165 -23.96 18.76 -7.10
C ASN A 165 -25.48 18.57 -6.97
N GLY A 166 -25.95 18.19 -5.78
CA GLY A 166 -27.36 17.98 -5.45
C GLY A 166 -27.86 16.53 -5.57
N GLU A 167 -27.02 15.59 -6.01
CA GLU A 167 -27.34 14.16 -5.98
C GLU A 167 -27.12 13.56 -4.59
N ASP A 168 -27.99 12.63 -4.18
CA ASP A 168 -27.83 11.92 -2.92
C ASP A 168 -26.88 10.69 -3.10
N PRO A 169 -25.71 10.62 -2.43
CA PRO A 169 -24.82 9.46 -2.48
C PRO A 169 -25.46 8.15 -2.02
N PHE A 170 -26.62 8.21 -1.36
CA PHE A 170 -27.37 7.07 -0.84
C PHE A 170 -28.57 6.67 -1.72
N GLU A 171 -28.69 7.17 -2.96
CA GLU A 171 -29.79 6.76 -3.86
C GLU A 171 -29.68 5.29 -4.30
N THR A 172 -30.84 4.61 -4.33
CA THR A 172 -30.98 3.20 -4.74
C THR A 172 -31.51 3.00 -6.16
N LYS A 173 -31.91 4.08 -6.85
CA LYS A 173 -32.57 3.99 -8.16
C LYS A 173 -31.65 3.43 -9.24
N ASP A 174 -30.36 3.75 -9.16
CA ASP A 174 -29.35 3.35 -10.15
C ASP A 174 -28.66 2.01 -9.81
N LEU A 175 -29.26 1.22 -8.94
CA LEU A 175 -28.73 -0.12 -8.63
C LEU A 175 -28.94 -1.06 -9.83
N PRO A 176 -27.90 -1.78 -10.27
CA PRO A 176 -28.04 -2.71 -11.39
C PRO A 176 -28.96 -3.90 -11.08
N LYS A 177 -29.67 -4.38 -12.10
CA LYS A 177 -30.61 -5.53 -11.99
C LYS A 177 -29.90 -6.83 -11.59
N ASN A 178 -30.63 -7.73 -10.93
CA ASN A 178 -30.17 -9.07 -10.58
C ASN A 178 -29.78 -9.87 -11.84
N LEU A 179 -28.62 -10.54 -11.80
CA LEU A 179 -28.14 -11.42 -12.88
C LEU A 179 -28.70 -12.85 -12.83
N GLY A 180 -29.32 -13.26 -11.73
CA GLY A 180 -29.79 -14.64 -11.49
C GLY A 180 -28.68 -15.64 -11.13
N TYR A 181 -27.43 -15.17 -11.03
CA TYR A 181 -26.27 -15.99 -10.73
C TYR A 181 -26.26 -16.48 -9.28
N VAL A 182 -25.51 -17.54 -9.03
CA VAL A 182 -25.30 -18.09 -7.69
C VAL A 182 -23.80 -18.07 -7.38
N ALA A 183 -23.42 -17.65 -6.18
CA ALA A 183 -22.05 -17.69 -5.69
C ALA A 183 -21.90 -18.78 -4.61
N ARG A 184 -20.87 -19.62 -4.69
CA ARG A 184 -20.53 -20.60 -3.65
C ARG A 184 -19.01 -20.65 -3.45
N MET A 185 -18.58 -20.78 -2.20
CA MET A 185 -17.17 -21.01 -1.87
C MET A 185 -16.80 -22.46 -2.15
N LYS A 186 -15.62 -22.66 -2.74
CA LYS A 186 -14.99 -23.97 -2.86
C LYS A 186 -13.48 -23.79 -2.76
N ASP A 187 -12.82 -24.60 -1.94
CA ASP A 187 -11.39 -24.53 -1.69
C ASP A 187 -10.93 -23.11 -1.28
N GLY A 188 -11.79 -22.40 -0.53
CA GLY A 188 -11.61 -21.01 -0.08
C GLY A 188 -11.70 -19.91 -1.14
N VAL A 189 -12.10 -20.23 -2.38
CA VAL A 189 -12.34 -19.24 -3.44
C VAL A 189 -13.82 -19.26 -3.82
N ILE A 190 -14.43 -18.08 -3.98
CA ILE A 190 -15.81 -17.96 -4.45
C ILE A 190 -15.86 -18.19 -5.96
N TYR A 191 -16.67 -19.15 -6.37
CA TYR A 191 -17.04 -19.39 -7.77
C TYR A 191 -18.44 -18.86 -8.04
N VAL A 192 -18.64 -18.29 -9.23
CA VAL A 192 -19.91 -17.77 -9.71
C VAL A 192 -20.48 -18.73 -10.75
N TYR A 193 -21.76 -19.05 -10.63
CA TYR A 193 -22.50 -19.99 -11.47
C TYR A 193 -23.69 -19.28 -12.12
N ASN A 194 -24.09 -19.70 -13.32
CA ASN A 194 -25.21 -19.07 -14.04
C ASN A 194 -26.54 -19.21 -13.29
N ASP A 195 -26.76 -20.33 -12.60
CA ASP A 195 -27.95 -20.62 -11.82
C ASP A 195 -27.64 -21.70 -10.75
N ALA A 196 -28.64 -22.05 -9.94
CA ALA A 196 -28.51 -23.07 -8.89
C ALA A 196 -28.22 -24.47 -9.46
N ALA A 197 -28.78 -24.83 -10.61
CA ALA A 197 -28.56 -26.15 -11.22
C ALA A 197 -27.12 -26.32 -11.73
N ALA A 198 -26.52 -25.25 -12.28
CA ALA A 198 -25.11 -25.20 -12.66
C ALA A 198 -24.19 -25.28 -11.44
N ALA A 199 -24.59 -24.65 -10.32
CA ALA A 199 -23.87 -24.75 -9.06
C ALA A 199 -23.86 -26.18 -8.49
N ASP A 200 -24.98 -26.88 -8.58
CA ASP A 200 -25.11 -28.28 -8.13
C ASP A 200 -24.34 -29.25 -9.04
N LYS A 201 -24.22 -28.94 -10.34
CA LYS A 201 -23.39 -29.70 -11.30
C LYS A 201 -21.90 -29.30 -11.28
N HIS A 202 -21.51 -28.35 -10.44
CA HIS A 202 -20.14 -27.80 -10.36
C HIS A 202 -19.60 -27.29 -11.70
N GLN A 203 -20.43 -26.52 -12.42
CA GLN A 203 -20.07 -25.88 -13.69
C GLN A 203 -19.95 -24.37 -13.49
N PRO A 204 -18.84 -23.88 -12.93
CA PRO A 204 -18.64 -22.45 -12.70
C PRO A 204 -18.55 -21.71 -14.02
N LYS A 205 -18.90 -20.43 -13.98
CA LYS A 205 -18.69 -19.52 -15.11
C LYS A 205 -17.18 -19.33 -15.31
N ASP A 206 -16.79 -19.15 -16.56
CA ASP A 206 -15.41 -18.89 -16.95
C ASP A 206 -15.03 -17.45 -16.59
N LEU A 207 -14.58 -17.27 -15.34
CA LEU A 207 -13.99 -16.03 -14.83
C LEU A 207 -12.52 -16.29 -14.53
N PRO A 208 -11.60 -15.43 -15.01
CA PRO A 208 -10.18 -15.56 -14.68
C PRO A 208 -9.96 -15.62 -13.17
N CYS A 209 -9.25 -16.65 -12.72
CA CYS A 209 -8.88 -16.84 -11.32
C CYS A 209 -7.40 -17.23 -11.23
N PRO A 210 -6.72 -16.93 -10.10
CA PRO A 210 -5.34 -17.32 -9.95
C PRO A 210 -5.25 -18.84 -9.79
N ASP A 211 -4.37 -19.46 -10.57
CA ASP A 211 -4.06 -20.88 -10.42
C ASP A 211 -3.19 -21.10 -9.18
N TYR A 212 -3.65 -22.02 -8.32
CA TYR A 212 -3.04 -22.27 -7.02
C TYR A 212 -1.61 -22.81 -7.14
N ASP A 213 -1.38 -23.78 -8.02
CA ASP A 213 -0.07 -24.42 -8.18
C ASP A 213 0.93 -23.44 -8.82
N THR A 214 0.48 -22.70 -9.84
CA THR A 214 1.27 -21.62 -10.45
C THR A 214 1.66 -20.54 -9.42
N PHE A 215 0.75 -20.16 -8.53
CA PHE A 215 1.06 -19.20 -7.47
C PHE A 215 2.17 -19.70 -6.54
N ILE A 216 2.08 -20.95 -6.09
CA ILE A 216 3.11 -21.54 -5.24
C ILE A 216 4.46 -21.63 -5.98
N ASP A 217 4.45 -21.96 -7.27
CA ASP A 217 5.67 -22.04 -8.09
C ASP A 217 6.32 -20.67 -8.31
N ASP A 218 5.53 -19.64 -8.60
CA ASP A 218 5.99 -18.25 -8.71
C ASP A 218 6.59 -17.76 -7.38
N MET A 219 5.90 -18.03 -6.28
CA MET A 219 6.37 -17.68 -4.94
C MET A 219 7.69 -18.38 -4.62
N ASN A 220 7.80 -19.69 -4.90
CA ASN A 220 9.04 -20.45 -4.69
C ASN A 220 10.19 -19.93 -5.54
N PHE A 221 9.91 -19.52 -6.78
CA PHE A 221 10.89 -18.88 -7.64
C PHE A 221 11.39 -17.57 -7.02
N LEU A 222 10.47 -16.70 -6.56
CA LEU A 222 10.85 -15.44 -5.92
C LEU A 222 11.63 -15.66 -4.63
N ILE A 223 11.27 -16.66 -3.81
CA ILE A 223 12.01 -17.01 -2.58
C ILE A 223 13.46 -17.40 -2.94
N ALA A 224 13.65 -18.18 -4.00
CA ALA A 224 14.98 -18.53 -4.47
C ALA A 224 15.75 -17.32 -5.01
N LEU A 225 15.09 -16.42 -5.74
CA LEU A 225 15.68 -15.21 -6.29
C LEU A 225 16.17 -14.26 -5.18
N ILE A 226 15.34 -14.00 -4.17
CA ILE A 226 15.74 -13.12 -3.04
C ILE A 226 16.90 -13.71 -2.24
N ALA A 227 17.10 -15.04 -2.29
CA ALA A 227 18.19 -15.73 -1.61
C ALA A 227 19.48 -15.81 -2.44
N GLN A 228 19.40 -15.55 -3.75
CA GLN A 228 20.50 -15.71 -4.68
C GLN A 228 21.61 -14.68 -4.43
N GLY A 229 22.82 -15.16 -4.12
CA GLY A 229 23.98 -14.33 -3.78
C GLY A 229 24.33 -13.26 -4.83
N PRO A 230 24.52 -13.64 -6.10
CA PRO A 230 24.79 -12.68 -7.18
C PRO A 230 23.74 -11.56 -7.28
N THR A 231 22.46 -11.91 -7.24
CA THR A 231 21.36 -10.95 -7.35
C THR A 231 21.29 -10.03 -6.15
N LYS A 232 21.54 -10.52 -4.92
CA LYS A 232 21.68 -9.68 -3.73
C LYS A 232 22.79 -8.65 -3.90
N THR A 233 23.98 -9.07 -4.32
CA THR A 233 25.13 -8.17 -4.53
C THR A 233 24.85 -7.12 -5.59
N TYR A 234 24.31 -7.55 -6.74
CA TYR A 234 23.95 -6.67 -7.84
C TYR A 234 22.93 -5.62 -7.42
N THR A 235 21.79 -6.06 -6.87
CA THR A 235 20.70 -5.14 -6.45
C THR A 235 21.13 -4.21 -5.34
N HIS A 236 21.92 -4.67 -4.36
CA HIS A 236 22.48 -3.81 -3.31
C HIS A 236 23.36 -2.69 -3.87
N ARG A 237 24.28 -3.02 -4.79
CA ARG A 237 25.14 -2.03 -5.44
C ARG A 237 24.32 -1.07 -6.32
N ARG A 238 23.30 -1.55 -7.04
CA ARG A 238 22.35 -0.70 -7.79
C ARG A 238 21.60 0.27 -6.88
N LEU A 239 21.08 -0.19 -5.75
CA LEU A 239 20.36 0.66 -4.79
C LEU A 239 21.25 1.72 -4.15
N LYS A 240 22.50 1.36 -3.79
CA LYS A 240 23.50 2.35 -3.35
C LYS A 240 23.77 3.38 -4.45
N PHE A 241 23.92 2.91 -5.69
CA PHE A 241 24.12 3.78 -6.83
C PHE A 241 22.97 4.77 -7.03
N LEU A 242 21.71 4.30 -6.98
CA LEU A 242 20.53 5.16 -7.11
C LEU A 242 20.52 6.29 -6.06
N MET A 243 20.81 5.95 -4.81
CA MET A 243 20.91 6.93 -3.72
C MET A 243 22.03 7.94 -3.96
N SER A 244 23.23 7.48 -4.33
CA SER A 244 24.36 8.37 -4.66
C SER A 244 24.05 9.28 -5.85
N LYS A 245 23.41 8.73 -6.90
CA LYS A 245 23.00 9.50 -8.08
C LYS A 245 22.01 10.61 -7.70
N PHE A 246 21.07 10.34 -6.78
CA PHE A 246 20.11 11.36 -6.34
C PHE A 246 20.80 12.45 -5.51
N ASN A 247 21.72 12.10 -4.61
CA ASN A 247 22.50 13.09 -3.87
C ASN A 247 23.28 14.03 -4.80
N VAL A 248 23.90 13.49 -5.87
CA VAL A 248 24.59 14.32 -6.86
C VAL A 248 23.58 15.18 -7.63
N HIS A 249 22.41 14.64 -8.00
CA HIS A 249 21.35 15.42 -8.64
C HIS A 249 20.91 16.60 -7.77
N GLU A 250 20.68 16.39 -6.47
CA GLU A 250 20.34 17.46 -5.54
C GLU A 250 21.45 18.53 -5.52
N MET A 251 22.72 18.13 -5.38
CA MET A 251 23.87 19.06 -5.36
C MET A 251 23.97 19.93 -6.62
N LEU A 252 23.58 19.41 -7.78
CA LEU A 252 23.71 20.11 -9.05
C LEU A 252 22.46 20.92 -9.42
N ASN A 253 21.26 20.45 -9.03
CA ASN A 253 20.00 20.92 -9.61
C ASN A 253 18.97 21.47 -8.61
N GLU A 254 19.20 21.36 -7.29
CA GLU A 254 18.23 21.83 -6.27
C GLU A 254 17.82 23.30 -6.46
N MET A 255 18.78 24.16 -6.84
CA MET A 255 18.51 25.59 -7.06
C MET A 255 17.61 25.83 -8.28
N GLU A 256 17.77 25.06 -9.36
CA GLU A 256 16.93 25.18 -10.54
C GLU A 256 15.54 24.56 -10.31
N GLU A 257 15.45 23.43 -9.59
CA GLU A 257 14.15 22.90 -9.14
C GLU A 257 13.40 23.94 -8.30
N MET A 258 14.08 24.56 -7.32
CA MET A 258 13.47 25.60 -6.49
C MET A 258 13.04 26.83 -7.30
N LYS A 259 13.82 27.23 -8.31
CA LYS A 259 13.47 28.33 -9.20
C LYS A 259 12.22 28.02 -10.00
N GLU A 260 12.08 26.80 -10.53
CA GLU A 260 10.89 26.33 -11.23
C GLU A 260 9.64 26.42 -10.31
N LEU A 261 9.76 25.96 -9.06
CA LEU A 261 8.68 26.09 -8.07
C LEU A 261 8.32 27.54 -7.77
N LYS A 262 9.31 28.44 -7.62
CA LYS A 262 9.07 29.87 -7.37
C LYS A 262 8.41 30.58 -8.56
N MET A 263 8.64 30.07 -9.77
CA MET A 263 8.01 30.58 -10.99
C MET A 263 6.59 30.06 -11.20
N ASN A 264 6.12 29.12 -10.36
CA ASN A 264 4.77 28.56 -10.42
C ASN A 264 3.80 29.38 -9.53
N PRO A 265 3.04 30.34 -10.08
CA PRO A 265 2.18 31.19 -9.27
C PRO A 265 1.05 30.40 -8.63
N HIS A 266 0.60 30.84 -7.46
CA HIS A 266 -0.54 30.27 -6.72
C HIS A 266 -0.37 28.81 -6.26
N ARG A 267 0.83 28.22 -6.39
CA ARG A 267 1.12 26.86 -5.96
C ARG A 267 2.27 26.79 -4.97
N ASP A 268 2.02 26.02 -3.92
CA ASP A 268 2.96 25.70 -2.86
C ASP A 268 2.52 24.39 -2.19
N PHE A 269 3.30 23.93 -1.21
CA PHE A 269 3.00 22.71 -0.47
C PHE A 269 1.62 22.69 0.21
N TYR A 270 1.11 23.84 0.70
CA TYR A 270 -0.18 23.89 1.40
C TYR A 270 -1.36 23.66 0.48
N ASN A 271 -1.27 24.12 -0.77
CA ASN A 271 -2.35 24.01 -1.75
C ASN A 271 -2.21 22.84 -2.74
N CYS A 272 -1.16 22.03 -2.58
CA CYS A 272 -1.05 20.69 -3.17
C CYS A 272 -1.96 19.71 -2.42
N ARG A 273 -2.65 18.85 -3.16
CA ARG A 273 -3.54 17.84 -2.56
C ARG A 273 -2.70 16.72 -1.99
N LYS A 274 -3.05 16.29 -0.79
CA LYS A 274 -2.39 15.20 -0.07
C LYS A 274 -3.47 14.27 0.49
N VAL A 275 -3.21 12.98 0.39
CA VAL A 275 -4.13 11.96 0.87
C VAL A 275 -3.44 11.18 1.97
N ASP A 276 -4.10 11.08 3.12
CA ASP A 276 -3.73 10.11 4.13
C ASP A 276 -4.13 8.71 3.64
N THR A 277 -3.18 8.03 3.02
CA THR A 277 -3.40 6.74 2.37
C THR A 277 -3.37 5.56 3.35
N HIS A 278 -3.00 5.81 4.62
CA HIS A 278 -3.04 4.79 5.65
C HIS A 278 -3.48 5.34 7.02
N ILE A 279 -4.79 5.26 7.28
CA ILE A 279 -5.42 5.64 8.55
C ILE A 279 -6.47 4.60 9.01
N HIS A 280 -6.56 4.35 10.32
CA HIS A 280 -7.58 3.51 10.93
C HIS A 280 -8.78 4.34 11.41
N ALA A 281 -9.99 4.00 10.95
CA ALA A 281 -11.19 4.81 11.24
C ALA A 281 -11.46 4.96 12.75
N ALA A 282 -11.17 3.91 13.53
CA ALA A 282 -11.40 3.93 14.98
C ALA A 282 -10.54 4.98 15.70
N ALA A 283 -9.37 5.33 15.17
CA ALA A 283 -8.43 6.27 15.78
C ALA A 283 -8.19 7.52 14.90
N CYS A 284 -9.10 7.84 13.98
CA CYS A 284 -8.91 8.92 13.01
C CYS A 284 -8.95 10.33 13.60
N MET A 285 -9.48 10.49 14.82
CA MET A 285 -9.50 11.76 15.55
C MET A 285 -8.32 11.85 16.52
N ASN A 286 -7.87 13.07 16.85
CA ASN A 286 -6.90 13.23 17.94
C ASN A 286 -7.53 13.05 19.33
N GLN A 287 -6.70 12.79 20.33
CA GLN A 287 -7.09 12.58 21.73
C GLN A 287 -7.89 13.74 22.34
N LYS A 288 -7.57 14.99 21.97
CA LYS A 288 -8.26 16.19 22.48
C LYS A 288 -9.68 16.29 21.95
N HIS A 289 -9.89 15.91 20.69
CA HIS A 289 -11.19 15.86 20.05
C HIS A 289 -12.05 14.80 20.72
N LEU A 290 -11.55 13.58 20.90
CA LEU A 290 -12.27 12.52 21.61
C LEU A 290 -12.67 12.96 23.02
N LEU A 291 -11.74 13.53 23.79
CA LEU A 291 -12.06 14.05 25.14
C LEU A 291 -13.18 15.09 25.12
N ARG A 292 -13.08 16.07 24.22
CA ARG A 292 -14.11 17.12 24.06
C ARG A 292 -15.46 16.49 23.71
N PHE A 293 -15.46 15.48 22.84
CA PHE A 293 -16.67 14.77 22.46
C PHE A 293 -17.30 14.07 23.67
N ILE A 294 -16.51 13.30 24.43
CA ILE A 294 -16.97 12.59 25.64
C ILE A 294 -17.57 13.55 26.67
N LYS A 295 -16.90 14.68 26.93
CA LYS A 295 -17.42 15.70 27.87
C LYS A 295 -18.73 16.32 27.37
N ARG A 296 -18.84 16.57 26.06
CA ARG A 296 -20.04 17.17 25.46
C ARG A 296 -21.21 16.18 25.45
N SER A 297 -20.99 14.93 25.03
CA SER A 297 -22.03 13.90 25.00
C SER A 297 -22.57 13.63 26.39
N TYR A 298 -21.72 13.52 27.42
CA TYR A 298 -22.20 13.34 28.78
C TYR A 298 -23.06 14.52 29.27
N ARG A 299 -22.68 15.75 28.96
CA ARG A 299 -23.45 16.94 29.38
C ARG A 299 -24.84 17.00 28.73
N VAL A 300 -24.95 16.54 27.49
CA VAL A 300 -26.21 16.64 26.71
C VAL A 300 -27.08 15.39 26.90
N ASP A 301 -26.48 14.21 26.93
CA ASP A 301 -27.16 12.91 26.89
C ASP A 301 -27.01 12.13 28.22
N ALA A 302 -26.87 12.81 29.36
CA ALA A 302 -26.62 12.17 30.66
C ALA A 302 -27.61 11.04 31.00
N ASP A 303 -28.90 11.27 30.72
CA ASP A 303 -29.99 10.33 31.05
C ASP A 303 -30.31 9.36 29.89
N ARG A 304 -29.58 9.43 28.78
CA ARG A 304 -29.77 8.54 27.63
C ARG A 304 -29.26 7.14 27.97
N VAL A 305 -30.04 6.11 27.63
CA VAL A 305 -29.57 4.71 27.70
C VAL A 305 -28.54 4.46 26.60
N VAL A 306 -27.33 4.05 26.99
CA VAL A 306 -26.19 3.93 26.06
C VAL A 306 -25.52 2.56 26.09
N HIS A 307 -25.78 1.75 27.10
CA HIS A 307 -25.14 0.45 27.24
C HIS A 307 -26.05 -0.54 27.98
N LYS A 308 -25.71 -1.82 27.92
CA LYS A 308 -26.42 -2.89 28.62
C LYS A 308 -25.45 -3.70 29.47
N LEU A 309 -25.37 -3.41 30.77
CA LEU A 309 -24.54 -4.14 31.72
C LEU A 309 -25.33 -5.32 32.31
N GLN A 310 -24.84 -6.55 32.14
CA GLN A 310 -25.43 -7.76 32.74
C GLN A 310 -26.95 -7.92 32.49
N GLY A 311 -27.43 -7.48 31.33
CA GLY A 311 -28.86 -7.55 31.00
C GLY A 311 -29.69 -6.32 31.40
N ARG A 312 -29.16 -5.42 32.25
CA ARG A 312 -29.80 -4.16 32.64
C ARG A 312 -29.36 -3.03 31.72
N GLU A 313 -30.33 -2.26 31.25
CA GLU A 313 -30.09 -1.00 30.53
C GLU A 313 -29.50 0.04 31.48
N VAL A 314 -28.40 0.66 31.06
CA VAL A 314 -27.72 1.69 31.84
C VAL A 314 -27.63 2.99 31.06
N THR A 315 -27.90 4.08 31.76
CA THR A 315 -27.77 5.45 31.24
C THR A 315 -26.30 5.85 31.12
N MET A 316 -26.01 6.90 30.35
CA MET A 316 -24.66 7.48 30.26
C MET A 316 -24.14 7.85 31.65
N LYS A 317 -24.98 8.45 32.49
CA LYS A 317 -24.65 8.79 33.87
C LYS A 317 -24.32 7.56 34.72
N GLU A 318 -25.15 6.52 34.68
CA GLU A 318 -24.91 5.27 35.41
C GLU A 318 -23.65 4.55 34.90
N LEU A 319 -23.37 4.57 33.60
CA LEU A 319 -22.17 3.97 33.02
C LEU A 319 -20.90 4.63 33.59
N PHE A 320 -20.84 5.97 33.59
CA PHE A 320 -19.71 6.70 34.17
C PHE A 320 -19.58 6.47 35.68
N GLN A 321 -20.69 6.40 36.40
CA GLN A 321 -20.69 6.03 37.82
C GLN A 321 -20.14 4.61 38.05
N SER A 322 -20.51 3.64 37.20
CA SER A 322 -20.03 2.25 37.32
C SER A 322 -18.51 2.12 37.10
N LEU A 323 -17.95 3.01 36.27
CA LEU A 323 -16.51 3.08 36.02
C LEU A 323 -15.76 3.91 37.08
N ASN A 324 -16.46 4.48 38.07
CA ASN A 324 -15.92 5.44 39.05
C ASN A 324 -15.25 6.66 38.39
N LEU A 325 -15.87 7.19 37.32
CA LEU A 325 -15.35 8.32 36.57
C LEU A 325 -16.33 9.49 36.58
N HIS A 326 -15.81 10.70 36.71
CA HIS A 326 -16.57 11.90 36.45
C HIS A 326 -15.98 12.64 35.22
N PRO A 327 -16.77 12.94 34.18
CA PRO A 327 -16.26 13.53 32.93
C PRO A 327 -15.56 14.88 33.09
N TYR A 328 -15.91 15.65 34.12
CA TYR A 328 -15.23 16.92 34.41
C TYR A 328 -13.73 16.70 34.66
N ASP A 329 -13.40 15.64 35.39
CA ASP A 329 -12.05 15.31 35.85
C ASP A 329 -11.21 14.62 34.77
N LEU A 330 -11.84 14.17 33.67
CA LEU A 330 -11.11 13.58 32.55
C LEU A 330 -10.20 14.62 31.88
N THR A 331 -8.92 14.30 31.81
CA THR A 331 -7.89 15.00 31.03
C THR A 331 -7.46 14.15 29.84
N VAL A 332 -6.70 14.74 28.94
CA VAL A 332 -6.11 14.01 27.80
C VAL A 332 -5.22 12.87 28.30
N ASP A 333 -4.42 13.12 29.34
CA ASP A 333 -3.55 12.10 29.94
C ASP A 333 -4.35 10.99 30.62
N SER A 334 -5.45 11.34 31.29
CA SER A 334 -6.30 10.34 31.96
C SER A 334 -6.97 9.38 30.97
N LEU A 335 -7.21 9.81 29.72
CA LEU A 335 -7.76 8.92 28.69
C LEU A 335 -6.80 7.77 28.36
N ASP A 336 -5.50 7.93 28.62
CA ASP A 336 -4.47 6.92 28.40
C ASP A 336 -4.49 6.28 26.99
N VAL A 337 -4.88 7.06 25.97
CA VAL A 337 -4.96 6.61 24.56
C VAL A 337 -3.68 6.90 23.76
N HIS A 338 -2.75 7.68 24.30
CA HIS A 338 -1.51 8.03 23.63
C HIS A 338 -0.46 6.91 23.73
N ALA A 339 0.21 6.59 22.63
CA ALA A 339 1.28 5.61 22.57
C ALA A 339 2.62 6.27 22.96
N GLY A 340 3.13 5.93 24.14
CA GLY A 340 4.42 6.42 24.66
C GLY A 340 5.53 5.36 24.66
N ARG A 341 6.65 5.64 25.34
CA ARG A 341 7.82 4.73 25.42
C ARG A 341 7.47 3.28 25.81
N GLN A 342 6.41 3.10 26.59
CA GLN A 342 5.93 1.81 27.06
C GLN A 342 5.32 0.91 25.98
N THR A 343 4.97 1.44 24.80
CA THR A 343 4.42 0.67 23.66
C THR A 343 5.49 0.12 22.73
N PHE A 344 6.75 0.55 22.87
CA PHE A 344 7.85 0.11 22.02
C PHE A 344 7.98 -1.43 22.09
N GLN A 345 7.89 -2.08 20.92
CA GLN A 345 7.87 -3.53 20.74
C GLN A 345 6.75 -4.28 21.51
N ARG A 346 5.73 -3.57 22.00
CA ARG A 346 4.65 -4.10 22.84
C ARG A 346 3.28 -3.86 22.19
N PHE A 347 3.00 -4.64 21.16
CA PHE A 347 1.72 -4.63 20.42
C PHE A 347 0.50 -4.87 21.32
N ASP A 348 0.65 -5.65 22.40
CA ASP A 348 -0.41 -5.86 23.40
C ASP A 348 -0.80 -4.54 24.09
N LYS A 349 0.20 -3.75 24.49
CA LYS A 349 -0.02 -2.42 25.10
C LYS A 349 -0.56 -1.41 24.08
N PHE A 350 -0.09 -1.45 22.84
CA PHE A 350 -0.65 -0.65 21.75
C PHE A 350 -2.14 -0.95 21.54
N ASN A 351 -2.52 -2.23 21.43
CA ASN A 351 -3.92 -2.62 21.29
C ASN A 351 -4.79 -2.15 22.47
N ALA A 352 -4.23 -2.10 23.68
CA ALA A 352 -4.92 -1.57 24.85
C ALA A 352 -5.22 -0.06 24.76
N LYS A 353 -4.45 0.72 23.98
CA LYS A 353 -4.66 2.17 23.79
C LYS A 353 -5.91 2.54 23.01
N TYR A 354 -6.54 1.58 22.35
CA TYR A 354 -7.89 1.76 21.81
C TYR A 354 -8.97 1.82 22.88
N ASN A 355 -8.68 1.49 24.15
CA ASN A 355 -9.63 1.55 25.26
C ASN A 355 -9.39 2.84 26.07
N PRO A 356 -10.20 3.91 25.88
CA PRO A 356 -10.07 5.11 26.70
C PRO A 356 -10.20 4.76 28.17
N VAL A 357 -9.36 5.35 29.03
CA VAL A 357 -9.24 5.09 30.48
C VAL A 357 -9.07 3.61 30.84
N GLY A 358 -8.67 2.76 29.89
CA GLY A 358 -8.62 1.31 30.03
C GLY A 358 -10.00 0.61 30.02
N ALA A 359 -11.09 1.33 29.75
CA ALA A 359 -12.45 0.79 29.74
C ALA A 359 -12.89 0.39 28.32
N SER A 360 -13.13 -0.90 28.09
CA SER A 360 -13.68 -1.42 26.83
C SER A 360 -15.07 -0.86 26.52
N GLU A 361 -15.85 -0.54 27.54
CA GLU A 361 -17.21 -0.03 27.45
C GLU A 361 -17.24 1.35 26.77
N LEU A 362 -16.25 2.20 27.05
CA LEU A 362 -16.15 3.52 26.40
C LEU A 362 -15.66 3.40 24.95
N ARG A 363 -14.75 2.47 24.66
CA ARG A 363 -14.38 2.15 23.27
C ARG A 363 -15.60 1.67 22.49
N ASP A 364 -16.36 0.74 23.04
CA ASP A 364 -17.56 0.21 22.40
C ASP A 364 -18.62 1.30 22.17
N LEU A 365 -18.76 2.24 23.10
CA LEU A 365 -19.70 3.35 22.97
C LEU A 365 -19.29 4.38 21.90
N TYR A 366 -18.02 4.80 21.90
CA TYR A 366 -17.56 5.94 21.08
C TYR A 366 -16.85 5.57 19.77
N MET A 367 -16.32 4.35 19.65
CA MET A 367 -15.41 3.96 18.57
C MET A 367 -15.81 2.68 17.84
N LYS A 368 -17.02 2.16 18.09
CA LYS A 368 -17.59 1.02 17.36
C LYS A 368 -18.80 1.43 16.53
N THR A 369 -18.93 0.79 15.37
CA THR A 369 -20.08 0.94 14.46
C THR A 369 -21.32 0.22 14.99
N GLU A 370 -21.13 -0.84 15.79
CA GLU A 370 -22.18 -1.61 16.44
C GLU A 370 -22.08 -1.45 17.97
N ASN A 371 -23.15 -0.93 18.57
CA ASN A 371 -23.37 -0.87 20.02
C ASN A 371 -24.86 -0.60 20.30
N HIS A 372 -25.24 -0.39 21.57
CA HIS A 372 -26.64 -0.20 21.96
C HIS A 372 -27.33 1.00 21.27
N ILE A 373 -26.60 2.08 20.97
CA ILE A 373 -27.11 3.25 20.24
C ILE A 373 -26.83 3.17 18.73
N ASN A 374 -26.53 1.97 18.21
CA ASN A 374 -26.21 1.71 16.82
C ASN A 374 -25.05 2.57 16.28
N GLY A 375 -24.02 2.83 17.07
CA GLY A 375 -22.79 3.52 16.62
C GLY A 375 -22.96 5.01 16.27
N GLU A 376 -24.01 5.67 16.75
CA GLU A 376 -24.32 7.08 16.46
C GLU A 376 -23.18 8.04 16.82
N TYR A 377 -22.55 7.85 17.98
CA TYR A 377 -21.43 8.70 18.40
C TYR A 377 -20.22 8.53 17.51
N PHE A 378 -19.87 7.30 17.12
CA PHE A 378 -18.75 7.06 16.21
C PHE A 378 -18.99 7.70 14.84
N ALA A 379 -20.21 7.56 14.30
CA ALA A 379 -20.60 8.24 13.07
C ALA A 379 -20.52 9.77 13.18
N THR A 380 -20.89 10.33 14.33
CA THR A 380 -20.81 11.78 14.58
C THR A 380 -19.37 12.26 14.65
N ILE A 381 -18.48 11.52 15.34
CA ILE A 381 -17.05 11.84 15.40
C ILE A 381 -16.44 11.84 14.00
N ILE A 382 -16.71 10.80 13.20
CA ILE A 382 -16.23 10.72 11.81
C ILE A 382 -16.72 11.92 10.99
N LYS A 383 -17.99 12.33 11.15
CA LYS A 383 -18.51 13.52 10.45
C LYS A 383 -17.84 14.82 10.89
N GLU A 384 -17.47 14.95 12.16
CA GLU A 384 -16.69 16.10 12.63
C GLU A 384 -15.28 16.11 12.02
N VAL A 385 -14.61 14.96 11.95
CA VAL A 385 -13.31 14.83 11.27
C VAL A 385 -13.44 15.11 9.78
N ALA A 386 -14.50 14.62 9.13
CA ALA A 386 -14.79 14.88 7.73
C ALA A 386 -14.99 16.37 7.45
N SER A 387 -15.73 17.08 8.32
CA SER A 387 -15.92 18.53 8.22
C SER A 387 -14.60 19.28 8.34
N ASP A 388 -13.70 18.86 9.25
CA ASP A 388 -12.38 19.46 9.38
C ASP A 388 -11.53 19.25 8.11
N LEU A 389 -11.66 18.10 7.42
CA LEU A 389 -10.99 17.83 6.14
C LEU A 389 -11.54 18.66 4.98
N GLU A 390 -12.86 18.86 4.93
CA GLU A 390 -13.51 19.73 3.95
C GLU A 390 -13.06 21.18 4.12
N ASP A 391 -13.02 21.66 5.36
CA ASP A 391 -12.52 23.01 5.71
C ASP A 391 -11.04 23.17 5.30
N ALA A 392 -10.22 22.13 5.47
CA ALA A 392 -8.82 22.13 5.08
C ALA A 392 -8.60 22.09 3.54
N LYS A 393 -9.64 21.73 2.76
CA LYS A 393 -9.74 21.73 1.29
C LYS A 393 -8.77 20.81 0.51
N TYR A 394 -7.52 20.72 0.93
CA TYR A 394 -6.44 20.02 0.23
C TYR A 394 -6.03 18.70 0.89
N GLN A 395 -6.72 18.31 1.97
CA GLN A 395 -6.47 17.07 2.71
C GLN A 395 -7.61 16.08 2.49
N TYR A 396 -7.24 14.83 2.24
CA TYR A 396 -8.14 13.70 1.98
C TYR A 396 -7.67 12.52 2.83
N ALA A 397 -8.52 11.54 3.08
CA ALA A 397 -8.14 10.35 3.83
C ALA A 397 -8.84 9.08 3.34
N GLU A 398 -8.20 7.94 3.56
CA GLU A 398 -8.73 6.61 3.26
C GLU A 398 -8.92 5.76 4.53
N PRO A 399 -9.82 6.14 5.45
CA PRO A 399 -10.03 5.44 6.71
C PRO A 399 -10.48 3.98 6.53
N ARG A 400 -9.90 3.11 7.36
CA ARG A 400 -10.21 1.68 7.36
C ARG A 400 -11.28 1.28 8.37
N LEU A 401 -12.29 0.56 7.89
CA LEU A 401 -13.33 -0.09 8.69
C LEU A 401 -13.10 -1.60 8.74
N SER A 402 -13.33 -2.22 9.90
CA SER A 402 -13.06 -3.65 10.08
C SER A 402 -14.23 -4.53 9.67
N ILE A 403 -13.93 -5.60 8.92
CA ILE A 403 -14.76 -6.80 8.81
C ILE A 403 -13.90 -7.96 9.31
N TYR A 404 -14.41 -8.65 10.32
CA TYR A 404 -13.69 -9.70 11.03
C TYR A 404 -13.91 -11.08 10.40
N GLY A 405 -15.08 -11.32 9.81
CA GLY A 405 -15.41 -12.61 9.19
C GLY A 405 -15.88 -13.67 10.18
N CYS A 406 -16.29 -13.29 11.39
CA CYS A 406 -16.90 -14.21 12.34
C CYS A 406 -18.37 -14.50 12.00
N ASN A 407 -19.09 -13.54 11.39
CA ASN A 407 -20.49 -13.68 11.02
C ASN A 407 -20.82 -12.98 9.69
N PRO A 408 -21.62 -13.58 8.79
CA PRO A 408 -21.97 -12.95 7.52
C PRO A 408 -22.79 -11.65 7.67
N SER A 409 -23.49 -11.47 8.80
CA SER A 409 -24.28 -10.26 9.09
C SER A 409 -23.43 -9.01 9.36
N GLU A 410 -22.11 -9.15 9.56
CA GLU A 410 -21.21 -8.00 9.79
C GLU A 410 -21.32 -6.95 8.68
N TRP A 411 -21.41 -7.38 7.42
CA TRP A 411 -21.59 -6.48 6.28
C TRP A 411 -22.92 -5.73 6.31
N HIS A 412 -24.02 -6.42 6.68
CA HIS A 412 -25.33 -5.79 6.77
C HIS A 412 -25.35 -4.76 7.91
N LYS A 413 -24.76 -5.08 9.06
CA LYS A 413 -24.66 -4.15 10.19
C LYS A 413 -23.80 -2.93 9.86
N LEU A 414 -22.65 -3.14 9.21
CA LEU A 414 -21.74 -2.05 8.84
C LEU A 414 -22.36 -1.13 7.78
N SER A 415 -22.94 -1.70 6.73
CA SER A 415 -23.62 -0.93 5.69
C SER A 415 -24.88 -0.23 6.21
N GLY A 416 -25.66 -0.88 7.07
CA GLY A 416 -26.78 -0.27 7.76
C GLY A 416 -26.36 0.91 8.63
N TRP A 417 -25.25 0.80 9.38
CA TRP A 417 -24.67 1.92 10.13
C TRP A 417 -24.28 3.08 9.20
N PHE A 418 -23.60 2.79 8.10
CA PHE A 418 -23.14 3.78 7.11
C PHE A 418 -24.31 4.56 6.50
N VAL A 419 -25.36 3.86 6.06
CA VAL A 419 -26.56 4.44 5.42
C VAL A 419 -27.42 5.17 6.46
N LYS A 420 -27.75 4.53 7.57
CA LYS A 420 -28.61 5.09 8.63
C LYS A 420 -28.08 6.42 9.16
N HIS A 421 -26.77 6.49 9.39
CA HIS A 421 -26.13 7.70 9.90
C HIS A 421 -25.61 8.62 8.81
N ARG A 422 -25.80 8.28 7.53
CA ARG A 422 -25.35 9.06 6.36
C ARG A 422 -23.88 9.48 6.47
N VAL A 423 -23.00 8.51 6.71
CA VAL A 423 -21.55 8.74 6.93
C VAL A 423 -20.84 8.90 5.58
N TYR A 424 -20.98 10.07 4.96
CA TYR A 424 -20.38 10.36 3.65
C TYR A 424 -19.68 11.71 3.65
N CYS A 425 -18.54 11.80 2.95
CA CYS A 425 -17.78 13.01 2.68
C CYS A 425 -16.98 12.82 1.39
N PRO A 426 -16.94 13.81 0.47
CA PRO A 426 -16.14 13.71 -0.75
C PRO A 426 -14.64 13.50 -0.48
N ASN A 427 -14.13 14.02 0.64
CA ASN A 427 -12.72 13.93 1.04
C ASN A 427 -12.35 12.58 1.68
N LEU A 428 -13.33 11.70 1.94
CA LEU A 428 -13.12 10.38 2.53
C LEU A 428 -13.43 9.27 1.53
N LYS A 429 -12.53 8.30 1.41
CA LYS A 429 -12.79 7.01 0.75
C LYS A 429 -12.61 5.87 1.76
N TRP A 430 -13.33 4.76 1.59
CA TRP A 430 -13.33 3.70 2.61
C TRP A 430 -12.55 2.48 2.18
N MET A 431 -11.72 1.97 3.08
CA MET A 431 -11.02 0.69 2.91
C MET A 431 -11.56 -0.31 3.93
N ILE A 432 -11.60 -1.59 3.55
CA ILE A 432 -12.04 -2.67 4.46
C ILE A 432 -10.81 -3.40 4.96
N GLN A 433 -10.57 -3.35 6.26
CA GLN A 433 -9.49 -4.11 6.89
C GLN A 433 -10.00 -5.43 7.45
N VAL A 434 -9.25 -6.50 7.22
CA VAL A 434 -9.51 -7.83 7.72
C VAL A 434 -8.38 -8.23 8.69
N PRO A 435 -8.65 -8.25 10.00
CA PRO A 435 -7.65 -8.70 10.99
C PRO A 435 -7.36 -10.19 10.88
N ARG A 436 -6.08 -10.57 10.89
CA ARG A 436 -5.59 -11.96 10.84
C ARG A 436 -5.68 -12.64 12.20
N ILE A 437 -6.89 -12.76 12.76
CA ILE A 437 -7.13 -13.28 14.12
C ILE A 437 -7.99 -14.55 14.15
N TYR A 438 -7.88 -15.38 13.11
CA TYR A 438 -8.61 -16.64 13.02
C TYR A 438 -8.40 -17.56 14.23
N ASP A 439 -7.19 -17.59 14.78
CA ASP A 439 -6.86 -18.35 15.99
C ASP A 439 -7.75 -18.00 17.19
N ILE A 440 -8.05 -16.71 17.37
CA ILE A 440 -8.96 -16.22 18.42
C ILE A 440 -10.39 -16.71 18.16
N PHE A 441 -10.85 -16.63 16.91
CA PHE A 441 -12.21 -17.04 16.56
C PHE A 441 -12.40 -18.55 16.61
N ARG A 442 -11.41 -19.30 16.16
CA ARG A 442 -11.41 -20.75 16.22
C ARG A 442 -11.31 -21.24 17.66
N GLY A 443 -10.43 -20.65 18.46
CA GLY A 443 -10.28 -20.98 19.89
C GLY A 443 -11.52 -20.68 20.74
N ARG A 444 -12.46 -19.86 20.24
CA ARG A 444 -13.77 -19.56 20.86
C ARG A 444 -14.95 -20.20 20.12
N ASP A 445 -14.70 -21.07 19.15
CA ASP A 445 -15.70 -21.75 18.33
C ASP A 445 -16.68 -20.81 17.59
N PHE A 446 -16.26 -19.59 17.26
CA PHE A 446 -17.07 -18.68 16.44
C PHE A 446 -17.13 -19.12 14.98
N VAL A 447 -16.07 -19.76 14.49
CA VAL A 447 -16.00 -20.33 13.13
C VAL A 447 -15.42 -21.75 13.18
N PRO A 448 -15.93 -22.68 12.35
CA PRO A 448 -15.48 -24.07 12.35
C PRO A 448 -14.12 -24.30 11.67
N HIS A 449 -13.80 -23.52 10.64
CA HIS A 449 -12.58 -23.62 9.86
C HIS A 449 -12.31 -22.29 9.13
N PHE A 450 -11.11 -22.11 8.58
CA PHE A 450 -10.70 -20.87 7.92
C PHE A 450 -11.57 -20.51 6.70
N GLY A 451 -11.99 -21.51 5.93
CA GLY A 451 -12.89 -21.34 4.79
C GLY A 451 -14.21 -20.63 5.16
N LYS A 452 -14.76 -20.90 6.35
CA LYS A 452 -15.99 -20.22 6.80
C LYS A 452 -15.75 -18.74 7.10
N MET A 453 -14.57 -18.40 7.63
CA MET A 453 -14.18 -17.00 7.82
C MET A 453 -14.08 -16.26 6.49
N LEU A 454 -13.42 -16.86 5.48
CA LEU A 454 -13.36 -16.31 4.13
C LEU A 454 -14.76 -16.17 3.51
N GLU A 455 -15.62 -17.17 3.69
CA GLU A 455 -17.00 -17.12 3.18
C GLU A 455 -17.76 -15.93 3.78
N ASN A 456 -17.68 -15.72 5.10
CA ASN A 456 -18.33 -14.60 5.78
C ASN A 456 -17.81 -13.24 5.29
N ILE A 457 -16.55 -13.16 4.85
CA ILE A 457 -15.94 -11.93 4.32
C ILE A 457 -16.39 -11.68 2.87
N PHE A 458 -16.27 -12.67 1.99
CA PHE A 458 -16.39 -12.44 0.55
C PHE A 458 -17.79 -12.75 0.00
N LEU A 459 -18.48 -13.78 0.49
CA LEU A 459 -19.77 -14.20 -0.08
C LEU A 459 -20.83 -13.07 -0.05
N PRO A 460 -21.00 -12.28 1.03
CA PRO A 460 -21.96 -11.17 1.03
C PRO A 460 -21.65 -10.10 -0.03
N VAL A 461 -20.38 -9.84 -0.29
CA VAL A 461 -19.93 -8.87 -1.31
C VAL A 461 -20.22 -9.38 -2.71
N PHE A 462 -20.01 -10.67 -2.98
CA PHE A 462 -20.43 -11.32 -4.23
C PHE A 462 -21.94 -11.29 -4.41
N GLN A 463 -22.71 -11.58 -3.36
CA GLN A 463 -24.17 -11.56 -3.41
C GLN A 463 -24.71 -10.16 -3.72
N ALA A 464 -24.20 -9.10 -3.06
CA ALA A 464 -24.54 -7.72 -3.42
C ALA A 464 -24.07 -7.32 -4.83
N THR A 465 -22.99 -7.94 -5.31
CA THR A 465 -22.49 -7.79 -6.68
C THR A 465 -23.27 -8.63 -7.70
N ILE A 466 -24.15 -9.53 -7.31
CA ILE A 466 -25.03 -10.30 -8.22
C ILE A 466 -26.42 -9.70 -8.21
N ASP A 467 -26.97 -9.49 -7.01
CA ASP A 467 -28.26 -8.88 -6.75
C ASP A 467 -28.12 -7.66 -5.81
N PRO A 468 -27.89 -6.47 -6.37
CA PRO A 468 -27.84 -5.24 -5.59
C PRO A 468 -29.16 -4.89 -4.89
N HIS A 469 -30.31 -5.27 -5.47
CA HIS A 469 -31.62 -4.91 -4.93
C HIS A 469 -31.99 -5.74 -3.70
N SER A 470 -31.48 -6.96 -3.57
CA SER A 470 -31.63 -7.75 -2.35
C SER A 470 -30.77 -7.23 -1.19
N ASN A 471 -29.72 -6.45 -1.49
CA ASN A 471 -28.78 -5.87 -0.52
C ASN A 471 -28.50 -4.38 -0.82
N PRO A 472 -29.51 -3.49 -0.73
CA PRO A 472 -29.39 -2.12 -1.22
C PRO A 472 -28.39 -1.30 -0.41
N GLU A 473 -28.43 -1.40 0.93
CA GLU A 473 -27.51 -0.66 1.82
C GLU A 473 -26.05 -1.07 1.59
N LEU A 474 -25.80 -2.38 1.49
CA LEU A 474 -24.47 -2.91 1.21
C LEU A 474 -24.00 -2.47 -0.18
N SER A 475 -24.88 -2.46 -1.18
CA SER A 475 -24.53 -2.00 -2.53
C SER A 475 -24.16 -0.52 -2.56
N ILE A 476 -24.86 0.34 -1.81
CA ILE A 476 -24.50 1.75 -1.65
C ILE A 476 -23.14 1.89 -0.96
N PHE A 477 -22.93 1.15 0.13
CA PHE A 477 -21.66 1.20 0.86
C PHE A 477 -20.49 0.76 -0.03
N LEU A 478 -20.64 -0.33 -0.79
CA LEU A 478 -19.61 -0.85 -1.69
C LEU A 478 -19.25 0.08 -2.85
N LYS A 479 -20.12 1.05 -3.22
CA LYS A 479 -19.75 2.12 -4.17
C LYS A 479 -18.69 3.06 -3.58
N ASN A 480 -18.67 3.21 -2.25
CA ASN A 480 -17.75 4.08 -1.50
C ASN A 480 -16.52 3.34 -0.97
N VAL A 481 -16.53 2.01 -1.00
CA VAL A 481 -15.37 1.16 -0.68
C VAL A 481 -14.43 1.08 -1.88
N THR A 482 -13.13 1.22 -1.63
CA THR A 482 -12.11 1.26 -2.67
C THR A 482 -11.14 0.07 -2.66
N GLY A 483 -11.14 -0.71 -1.59
CA GLY A 483 -10.22 -1.83 -1.47
C GLY A 483 -10.26 -2.57 -0.14
N PHE A 484 -9.40 -3.58 -0.05
CA PHE A 484 -9.21 -4.43 1.11
C PHE A 484 -7.77 -4.35 1.63
N ASP A 485 -7.65 -4.48 2.94
CA ASP A 485 -6.41 -4.52 3.70
C ASP A 485 -6.41 -5.76 4.62
N SER A 486 -5.23 -6.32 4.89
CA SER A 486 -5.01 -7.37 5.88
C SER A 486 -4.17 -6.82 7.03
N VAL A 487 -4.66 -6.92 8.27
CA VAL A 487 -4.05 -6.31 9.47
C VAL A 487 -3.84 -7.32 10.60
N ASP A 488 -3.23 -6.88 11.71
CA ASP A 488 -2.79 -7.59 12.94
C ASP A 488 -1.27 -7.58 13.10
N ASP A 489 -0.79 -7.90 14.30
CA ASP A 489 0.62 -7.99 14.68
C ASP A 489 1.42 -8.92 13.75
N GLU A 490 2.22 -8.31 12.88
CA GLU A 490 3.03 -8.99 11.88
C GLU A 490 4.24 -9.73 12.49
N SER A 491 4.61 -9.42 13.74
CA SER A 491 5.71 -10.08 14.44
C SER A 491 5.40 -11.52 14.87
N LYS A 492 4.11 -11.89 14.94
CA LYS A 492 3.68 -13.24 15.31
C LYS A 492 4.10 -14.26 14.25
N HIS A 493 4.96 -15.19 14.64
CA HIS A 493 5.43 -16.23 13.74
C HIS A 493 4.39 -17.35 13.56
N SER A 494 4.02 -17.63 12.31
CA SER A 494 3.09 -18.73 11.98
C SER A 494 3.75 -20.11 11.98
N GLY A 495 5.07 -20.22 11.86
CA GLY A 495 5.81 -21.48 12.02
C GLY A 495 5.54 -22.54 10.94
N HIS A 496 4.93 -22.17 9.81
CA HIS A 496 4.75 -23.04 8.66
C HIS A 496 4.73 -22.21 7.36
N MET A 497 5.38 -22.71 6.32
CA MET A 497 5.38 -22.09 5.00
C MET A 497 4.11 -22.50 4.24
N PHE A 498 3.50 -21.56 3.51
CA PHE A 498 2.46 -21.88 2.56
C PHE A 498 3.05 -22.69 1.39
N SER A 499 2.45 -23.83 1.07
CA SER A 499 2.92 -24.69 -0.02
C SER A 499 1.77 -25.54 -0.55
N THR A 500 2.01 -26.33 -1.59
CA THR A 500 1.01 -27.26 -2.13
C THR A 500 0.56 -28.35 -1.15
N LYS A 501 1.25 -28.52 -0.02
CA LYS A 501 0.86 -29.45 1.05
C LYS A 501 0.03 -28.78 2.15
N SER A 502 -0.13 -27.47 2.10
CA SER A 502 -0.97 -26.76 3.08
C SER A 502 -2.43 -27.19 2.90
N PRO A 503 -3.17 -27.45 4.00
CA PRO A 503 -4.56 -27.87 3.90
C PRO A 503 -5.39 -26.77 3.23
N LYS A 504 -6.48 -27.18 2.58
CA LYS A 504 -7.43 -26.23 1.98
C LYS A 504 -8.15 -25.45 3.10
N PRO A 505 -8.73 -24.27 2.82
CA PRO A 505 -9.34 -23.44 3.86
C PRO A 505 -10.44 -24.14 4.66
N GLU A 506 -11.20 -25.01 4.01
CA GLU A 506 -12.24 -25.86 4.63
C GLU A 506 -11.67 -26.94 5.55
N GLU A 507 -10.43 -27.36 5.29
CA GLU A 507 -9.70 -28.36 6.06
C GLU A 507 -8.82 -27.73 7.15
N TRP A 508 -8.63 -26.41 7.13
CA TRP A 508 -7.90 -25.68 8.17
C TRP A 508 -8.79 -25.48 9.39
N ASP A 509 -8.97 -26.53 10.17
CA ASP A 509 -9.83 -26.59 11.36
C ASP A 509 -9.03 -26.54 12.68
N ILE A 510 -7.72 -26.40 12.62
CA ILE A 510 -6.84 -26.26 13.79
C ILE A 510 -6.92 -24.85 14.39
N ALA A 511 -6.70 -24.71 15.69
CA ALA A 511 -6.72 -23.41 16.38
C ALA A 511 -5.55 -22.48 16.01
N LYS A 512 -4.52 -23.00 15.35
CA LYS A 512 -3.38 -22.19 14.93
C LYS A 512 -3.75 -21.31 13.74
N ASN A 513 -3.30 -20.05 13.79
CA ASN A 513 -3.51 -19.10 12.71
C ASN A 513 -2.78 -19.55 11.42
N PRO A 514 -3.41 -19.46 10.23
CA PRO A 514 -2.68 -19.61 8.97
C PRO A 514 -1.55 -18.59 8.81
N SER A 515 -0.58 -18.90 7.96
CA SER A 515 0.53 -17.98 7.67
C SER A 515 0.06 -16.72 6.93
N TYR A 516 0.84 -15.64 7.03
CA TYR A 516 0.57 -14.37 6.33
C TYR A 516 0.32 -14.60 4.84
N THR A 517 1.22 -15.31 4.16
CA THR A 517 1.10 -15.61 2.72
C THR A 517 -0.17 -16.40 2.40
N TYR A 518 -0.63 -17.27 3.30
CA TYR A 518 -1.89 -18.01 3.13
C TYR A 518 -3.08 -17.05 3.12
N TYR A 519 -3.17 -16.13 4.08
CA TYR A 519 -4.19 -15.07 4.09
C TYR A 519 -4.15 -14.23 2.81
N ILE A 520 -2.96 -13.74 2.45
CA ILE A 520 -2.76 -12.88 1.29
C ILE A 520 -3.24 -13.56 0.01
N TYR A 521 -2.88 -14.83 -0.21
CA TYR A 521 -3.31 -15.58 -1.39
C TYR A 521 -4.83 -15.67 -1.49
N TYR A 522 -5.51 -16.16 -0.45
CA TYR A 522 -6.97 -16.37 -0.53
C TYR A 522 -7.74 -15.05 -0.54
N MET A 523 -7.25 -14.00 0.13
CA MET A 523 -7.85 -12.67 0.01
C MET A 523 -7.70 -12.14 -1.42
N TYR A 524 -6.48 -12.18 -1.98
CA TYR A 524 -6.22 -11.74 -3.35
C TYR A 524 -7.05 -12.52 -4.37
N ALA A 525 -7.12 -13.86 -4.26
CA ALA A 525 -7.87 -14.70 -5.18
C ALA A 525 -9.35 -14.34 -5.24
N ASN A 526 -9.98 -14.15 -4.07
CA ASN A 526 -11.37 -13.73 -4.00
C ASN A 526 -11.59 -12.31 -4.54
N ILE A 527 -10.68 -11.37 -4.24
CA ILE A 527 -10.73 -9.99 -4.77
C ILE A 527 -10.59 -9.98 -6.29
N ALA A 528 -9.68 -10.78 -6.85
CA ALA A 528 -9.47 -10.87 -8.29
C ALA A 528 -10.73 -11.36 -9.01
N VAL A 529 -11.31 -12.49 -8.56
CA VAL A 529 -12.55 -13.03 -9.16
C VAL A 529 -13.72 -12.06 -8.98
N LEU A 530 -13.82 -11.40 -7.83
CA LEU A 530 -14.85 -10.38 -7.58
C LEU A 530 -14.69 -9.20 -8.56
N ASN A 531 -13.47 -8.73 -8.77
CA ASN A 531 -13.20 -7.62 -9.70
C ASN A 531 -13.53 -8.01 -11.14
N GLN A 532 -13.30 -9.26 -11.56
CA GLN A 532 -13.75 -9.75 -12.88
C GLN A 532 -15.27 -9.58 -13.04
N LEU A 533 -16.04 -9.98 -12.04
CA LEU A 533 -17.50 -9.82 -12.06
C LEU A 533 -17.91 -8.35 -12.03
N ARG A 534 -17.33 -7.54 -11.14
CA ARG A 534 -17.65 -6.10 -11.02
C ARG A 534 -17.34 -5.34 -12.29
N ARG A 535 -16.19 -5.61 -12.91
CA ARG A 535 -15.77 -4.99 -14.19
C ARG A 535 -16.73 -5.36 -15.32
N GLN A 536 -17.14 -6.62 -15.44
CA GLN A 536 -18.16 -7.05 -16.42
C GLN A 536 -19.50 -6.31 -16.25
N ARG A 537 -19.84 -5.89 -15.03
CA ARG A 537 -21.07 -5.14 -14.71
C ARG A 537 -20.90 -3.62 -14.77
N GLY A 538 -19.72 -3.09 -15.11
CA GLY A 538 -19.46 -1.65 -15.07
C GLY A 538 -19.45 -1.04 -13.66
N MET A 539 -19.21 -1.85 -12.62
CA MET A 539 -19.09 -1.39 -11.24
C MET A 539 -17.63 -1.03 -10.89
N ASN A 540 -17.44 -0.29 -9.78
CA ASN A 540 -16.10 -0.05 -9.22
C ASN A 540 -15.41 -1.36 -8.82
N THR A 541 -14.08 -1.40 -8.87
CA THR A 541 -13.26 -2.55 -8.45
C THR A 541 -12.57 -2.25 -7.12
N PHE A 542 -12.06 -3.28 -6.47
CA PHE A 542 -11.39 -3.18 -5.18
C PHE A 542 -9.89 -3.45 -5.31
N THR A 543 -9.07 -2.53 -4.82
CA THR A 543 -7.62 -2.75 -4.73
C THR A 543 -7.26 -3.59 -3.51
N PHE A 544 -6.18 -4.37 -3.57
CA PHE A 544 -5.63 -5.06 -2.41
C PHE A 544 -4.37 -4.34 -1.89
N ARG A 545 -4.43 -3.88 -0.64
CA ARG A 545 -3.46 -2.97 -0.02
C ARG A 545 -3.15 -3.38 1.42
N PRO A 546 -2.39 -4.47 1.64
CA PRO A 546 -2.17 -5.04 2.97
C PRO A 546 -1.16 -4.22 3.81
N HIS A 547 -1.29 -4.28 5.13
CA HIS A 547 -0.17 -4.01 6.03
C HIS A 547 0.91 -5.06 5.80
N CYS A 548 2.12 -4.62 5.50
CA CYS A 548 3.19 -5.52 5.07
C CYS A 548 4.57 -4.96 5.35
N GLY A 549 5.40 -5.78 5.97
CA GLY A 549 6.79 -5.48 6.26
C GLY A 549 6.99 -4.38 7.30
N GLU A 550 6.02 -4.14 8.17
CA GLU A 550 6.25 -3.34 9.39
C GLU A 550 7.13 -4.13 10.37
N ALA A 551 6.75 -5.40 10.57
CA ALA A 551 7.47 -6.40 11.35
C ALA A 551 7.45 -7.76 10.61
N GLY A 552 7.77 -8.86 11.29
CA GLY A 552 7.68 -10.20 10.71
C GLY A 552 8.73 -10.54 9.65
N ALA A 553 8.42 -11.56 8.84
CA ALA A 553 9.34 -12.17 7.88
C ALA A 553 9.38 -11.42 6.54
N VAL A 554 10.54 -11.46 5.86
CA VAL A 554 10.75 -10.85 4.53
C VAL A 554 9.81 -11.47 3.48
N THR A 555 9.40 -12.72 3.67
CA THR A 555 8.46 -13.42 2.78
C THR A 555 7.07 -12.78 2.72
N HIS A 556 6.68 -11.94 3.71
CA HIS A 556 5.45 -11.17 3.64
C HIS A 556 5.49 -10.16 2.49
N LEU A 557 6.59 -9.42 2.37
CA LEU A 557 6.83 -8.44 1.30
C LEU A 557 6.87 -9.08 -0.09
N LEU A 558 7.30 -10.35 -0.17
CA LEU A 558 7.27 -11.14 -1.39
C LEU A 558 5.83 -11.50 -1.78
N ALA A 559 5.00 -11.94 -0.83
CA ALA A 559 3.59 -12.21 -1.10
C ALA A 559 2.84 -10.95 -1.56
N ALA A 560 3.11 -9.81 -0.91
CA ALA A 560 2.57 -8.51 -1.31
C ALA A 560 3.14 -8.03 -2.66
N PHE A 561 4.42 -8.28 -2.96
CA PHE A 561 5.00 -7.97 -4.28
C PHE A 561 4.25 -8.70 -5.41
N MET A 562 3.79 -9.92 -5.20
CA MET A 562 3.00 -10.63 -6.19
C MET A 562 1.58 -10.06 -6.30
N THR A 563 0.93 -9.78 -5.18
CA THR A 563 -0.54 -9.65 -5.12
C THR A 563 -1.07 -8.26 -4.84
N ALA A 564 -0.30 -7.40 -4.19
CA ALA A 564 -0.76 -6.09 -3.71
C ALA A 564 -0.51 -4.99 -4.74
N ASP A 565 -1.48 -4.08 -4.82
CA ASP A 565 -1.36 -2.85 -5.60
C ASP A 565 -0.36 -1.89 -4.93
N ASN A 566 -0.44 -1.76 -3.61
CA ASN A 566 0.52 -1.04 -2.75
C ASN A 566 0.52 -1.64 -1.33
N ILE A 567 1.45 -1.20 -0.47
CA ILE A 567 1.56 -1.68 0.91
C ILE A 567 1.55 -0.54 1.94
N SER A 568 1.15 -0.86 3.17
CA SER A 568 1.39 0.00 4.35
C SER A 568 2.65 -0.45 5.10
N HIS A 569 3.46 0.50 5.56
CA HIS A 569 4.73 0.41 6.29
C HIS A 569 5.99 0.08 5.46
N GLY A 570 6.19 -1.18 5.05
CA GLY A 570 7.34 -1.58 4.21
C GLY A 570 8.74 -1.46 4.84
N LEU A 571 8.85 -1.26 6.17
CA LEU A 571 10.13 -1.08 6.88
C LEU A 571 11.16 -2.19 6.61
N ASN A 572 10.72 -3.43 6.54
CA ASN A 572 11.55 -4.62 6.31
C ASN A 572 12.12 -4.71 4.89
N LEU A 573 11.71 -3.86 3.94
CA LEU A 573 12.36 -3.79 2.63
C LEU A 573 13.86 -3.47 2.75
N LYS A 574 14.28 -2.74 3.79
CA LYS A 574 15.70 -2.49 4.07
C LYS A 574 16.53 -3.75 4.31
N LYS A 575 15.88 -4.87 4.65
CA LYS A 575 16.53 -6.18 4.90
C LYS A 575 16.71 -7.01 3.62
N SER A 576 16.09 -6.62 2.50
CA SER A 576 16.15 -7.35 1.24
C SER A 576 16.44 -6.42 0.07
N PRO A 577 17.70 -6.30 -0.38
CA PRO A 577 18.04 -5.45 -1.52
C PRO A 577 17.32 -5.90 -2.80
N VAL A 578 17.07 -7.20 -2.97
CA VAL A 578 16.36 -7.73 -4.14
C VAL A 578 14.92 -7.24 -4.17
N LEU A 579 14.18 -7.36 -3.06
CA LEU A 579 12.80 -6.87 -3.00
C LEU A 579 12.75 -5.34 -3.08
N GLN A 580 13.63 -4.63 -2.37
CA GLN A 580 13.68 -3.16 -2.46
C GLN A 580 13.91 -2.68 -3.90
N TYR A 581 14.79 -3.36 -4.65
CA TYR A 581 15.02 -3.04 -6.06
C TYR A 581 13.83 -3.40 -6.96
N LEU A 582 13.16 -4.51 -6.70
CA LEU A 582 11.92 -4.87 -7.41
C LEU A 582 10.78 -3.87 -7.14
N TYR A 583 10.65 -3.35 -5.92
CA TYR A 583 9.69 -2.29 -5.59
C TYR A 583 10.01 -0.99 -6.31
N PHE A 584 11.30 -0.66 -6.46
CA PHE A 584 11.74 0.45 -7.31
C PHE A 584 11.39 0.21 -8.78
N MET A 585 11.76 -0.93 -9.39
CA MET A 585 11.51 -1.17 -10.82
C MET A 585 10.02 -1.25 -11.16
N ALA A 586 9.21 -1.86 -10.27
CA ALA A 586 7.77 -1.95 -10.44
C ALA A 586 7.01 -0.73 -9.89
N GLN A 587 7.72 0.31 -9.43
CA GLN A 587 7.18 1.56 -8.89
C GLN A 587 6.01 1.33 -7.92
N ILE A 588 6.18 0.40 -6.98
CA ILE A 588 5.13 -0.01 -6.04
C ILE A 588 5.00 1.05 -4.94
N PRO A 589 3.79 1.64 -4.73
CA PRO A 589 3.61 2.62 -3.67
C PRO A 589 3.73 2.01 -2.27
N ILE A 590 4.28 2.81 -1.34
CA ILE A 590 4.47 2.45 0.07
C ILE A 590 3.93 3.60 0.93
N ALA A 591 2.84 3.35 1.65
CA ALA A 591 2.34 4.28 2.67
C ALA A 591 3.16 4.09 3.95
N MET A 592 3.87 5.12 4.41
CA MET A 592 4.73 5.06 5.58
C MET A 592 4.22 5.99 6.68
N SER A 593 4.23 5.51 7.92
CA SER A 593 3.77 6.26 9.09
C SER A 593 4.91 6.43 10.11
N PRO A 594 5.88 7.33 9.86
CA PRO A 594 7.07 7.50 10.71
C PRO A 594 6.81 7.71 12.21
N LEU A 595 5.77 8.46 12.61
CA LEU A 595 5.48 8.67 14.04
C LEU A 595 4.94 7.40 14.71
N SER A 596 4.07 6.66 14.02
CA SER A 596 3.62 5.33 14.49
C SER A 596 4.80 4.38 14.65
N ASN A 597 5.62 4.28 13.60
CA ASN A 597 6.81 3.43 13.61
C ASN A 597 7.81 3.84 14.71
N ASN A 598 7.92 5.14 15.00
CA ASN A 598 8.72 5.65 16.11
C ASN A 598 8.27 5.16 17.48
N SER A 599 6.96 5.10 17.71
CA SER A 599 6.38 4.67 18.98
C SER A 599 6.36 3.16 19.16
N LEU A 600 6.49 2.38 18.08
CA LEU A 600 6.30 0.93 18.10
C LEU A 600 7.55 0.10 17.76
N PHE A 601 8.41 0.50 16.82
CA PHE A 601 9.44 -0.41 16.25
C PHE A 601 10.86 0.13 16.21
N LEU A 602 11.05 1.40 15.88
CA LEU A 602 12.38 1.96 15.66
C LEU A 602 12.39 3.46 15.90
N GLU A 603 13.52 4.03 16.32
CA GLU A 603 13.66 5.48 16.43
C GLU A 603 13.35 6.20 15.10
N TYR A 604 12.73 7.38 15.18
CA TYR A 604 12.32 8.18 14.03
C TYR A 604 13.45 8.41 13.01
N ALA A 605 14.65 8.75 13.49
CA ALA A 605 15.81 9.01 12.63
C ALA A 605 16.30 7.76 11.88
N LYS A 606 15.96 6.55 12.35
CA LYS A 606 16.28 5.27 11.70
C LYS A 606 15.20 4.83 10.71
N ASN A 607 14.11 5.61 10.56
CA ASN A 607 13.05 5.29 9.62
C ASN A 607 13.57 5.41 8.17
N PRO A 608 13.32 4.40 7.30
CA PRO A 608 13.91 4.37 5.96
C PRO A 608 13.19 5.27 4.94
N LEU A 609 12.20 6.09 5.33
CA LEU A 609 11.47 6.99 4.44
C LEU A 609 12.41 7.82 3.54
N LEU A 610 13.39 8.51 4.13
CA LEU A 610 14.34 9.33 3.37
C LEU A 610 15.18 8.48 2.41
N GLU A 611 15.67 7.33 2.88
CA GLU A 611 16.46 6.42 2.06
C GLU A 611 15.66 5.90 0.85
N PHE A 612 14.40 5.50 1.08
CA PHE A 612 13.51 5.00 0.04
C PHE A 612 13.18 6.09 -0.98
N HIS A 613 12.87 7.30 -0.51
CA HIS A 613 12.65 8.48 -1.36
C HIS A 613 13.88 8.79 -2.23
N LYS A 614 15.09 8.80 -1.64
CA LYS A 614 16.33 9.06 -2.40
C LYS A 614 16.63 7.97 -3.43
N LYS A 615 16.30 6.71 -3.13
CA LYS A 615 16.42 5.60 -4.08
C LYS A 615 15.35 5.61 -5.19
N GLY A 616 14.34 6.46 -5.10
CA GLY A 616 13.27 6.57 -6.09
C GLY A 616 12.16 5.54 -5.93
N LEU A 617 12.01 4.96 -4.73
CA LEU A 617 10.81 4.23 -4.37
C LEU A 617 9.64 5.21 -4.20
N VAL A 618 8.44 4.78 -4.56
CA VAL A 618 7.23 5.60 -4.48
C VAL A 618 6.71 5.58 -3.05
N VAL A 619 7.11 6.56 -2.23
CA VAL A 619 6.67 6.68 -0.84
C VAL A 619 5.61 7.76 -0.67
N SER A 620 4.69 7.53 0.26
CA SER A 620 3.76 8.54 0.79
C SER A 620 3.81 8.56 2.31
N LEU A 621 3.40 9.67 2.91
CA LEU A 621 3.23 9.80 4.36
C LEU A 621 1.78 9.52 4.76
N SER A 622 1.61 8.84 5.88
CA SER A 622 0.33 8.44 6.45
C SER A 622 0.37 8.52 7.97
N THR A 623 -0.81 8.53 8.61
CA THR A 623 -0.91 8.82 10.06
C THR A 623 -1.15 7.59 10.94
N ASP A 624 -1.60 6.48 10.36
CA ASP A 624 -1.94 5.25 11.05
C ASP A 624 -3.09 5.44 12.07
N ASP A 625 -2.76 5.78 13.31
CA ASP A 625 -3.69 6.10 14.39
C ASP A 625 -3.46 7.52 14.94
N PRO A 626 -4.04 8.57 14.33
CA PRO A 626 -3.98 9.95 14.84
C PRO A 626 -4.21 10.09 16.34
N MET A 627 -5.20 9.38 16.89
CA MET A 627 -5.52 9.40 18.31
C MET A 627 -4.33 9.04 19.19
N GLN A 628 -3.52 8.08 18.73
CA GLN A 628 -2.45 7.47 19.53
C GLN A 628 -1.10 8.15 19.32
N PHE A 629 -0.84 8.70 18.13
CA PHE A 629 0.49 9.15 17.75
C PHE A 629 0.63 10.67 17.55
N HIS A 630 -0.48 11.41 17.43
CA HIS A 630 -0.45 12.82 17.01
C HIS A 630 -1.00 13.76 18.08
N TYR A 631 -0.46 14.98 18.12
CA TYR A 631 -0.88 16.01 19.08
C TYR A 631 -1.68 17.15 18.45
N THR A 632 -1.56 17.35 17.14
CA THR A 632 -2.15 18.51 16.44
C THR A 632 -3.57 18.25 15.95
N LYS A 633 -4.23 19.31 15.48
CA LYS A 633 -5.56 19.21 14.83
C LYS A 633 -5.47 18.64 13.41
N GLU A 634 -4.30 18.70 12.78
CA GLU A 634 -4.07 18.25 11.41
C GLU A 634 -2.98 17.16 11.40
N PRO A 635 -3.32 15.91 11.76
CA PRO A 635 -2.36 14.83 11.96
C PRO A 635 -1.44 14.60 10.75
N LEU A 636 -2.00 14.59 9.54
CA LEU A 636 -1.20 14.40 8.33
C LEU A 636 -0.19 15.54 8.14
N MET A 637 -0.59 16.79 8.41
CA MET A 637 0.33 17.93 8.32
C MET A 637 1.44 17.88 9.37
N GLU A 638 1.16 17.32 10.55
CA GLU A 638 2.17 17.05 11.59
C GLU A 638 3.21 16.01 11.11
N GLU A 639 2.79 14.92 10.46
CA GLU A 639 3.71 13.96 9.82
C GLU A 639 4.62 14.64 8.79
N TYR A 640 4.05 15.41 7.86
CA TYR A 640 4.85 16.16 6.87
C TYR A 640 5.80 17.16 7.52
N ALA A 641 5.34 17.91 8.52
CA ALA A 641 6.16 18.91 9.20
C ALA A 641 7.35 18.28 9.94
N ILE A 642 7.12 17.18 10.67
CA ILE A 642 8.19 16.49 11.40
C ILE A 642 9.16 15.81 10.43
N ALA A 643 8.64 15.11 9.42
CA ALA A 643 9.48 14.48 8.38
C ALA A 643 10.36 15.53 7.67
N ALA A 644 9.81 16.68 7.30
CA ALA A 644 10.58 17.74 6.66
C ALA A 644 11.70 18.28 7.55
N GLN A 645 11.45 18.46 8.85
CA GLN A 645 12.46 19.00 9.77
C GLN A 645 13.54 17.99 10.14
N VAL A 646 13.18 16.71 10.31
CA VAL A 646 14.13 15.65 10.69
C VAL A 646 14.95 15.18 9.50
N PHE A 647 14.28 14.91 8.36
CA PHE A 647 14.93 14.40 7.15
C PHE A 647 15.44 15.50 6.20
N LYS A 648 15.23 16.78 6.55
CA LYS A 648 15.65 17.95 5.77
C LYS A 648 15.09 17.93 4.34
N LEU A 649 13.80 17.58 4.21
CA LEU A 649 13.12 17.52 2.92
C LEU A 649 12.92 18.94 2.36
N SER A 650 13.22 19.11 1.08
CA SER A 650 12.93 20.35 0.34
C SER A 650 11.42 20.47 0.08
N THR A 651 10.98 21.66 -0.36
CA THR A 651 9.59 21.85 -0.83
C THR A 651 9.27 20.92 -2.01
N CYS A 652 10.23 20.68 -2.91
CA CYS A 652 10.05 19.77 -4.04
C CYS A 652 9.81 18.33 -3.55
N ASP A 653 10.59 17.87 -2.55
CA ASP A 653 10.40 16.54 -1.94
C ASP A 653 9.03 16.39 -1.28
N MET A 654 8.62 17.39 -0.48
CA MET A 654 7.31 17.36 0.16
C MET A 654 6.17 17.31 -0.87
N CYS A 655 6.28 18.06 -1.96
CA CYS A 655 5.30 18.03 -3.05
C CYS A 655 5.34 16.71 -3.84
N GLU A 656 6.51 16.11 -4.04
CA GLU A 656 6.68 14.80 -4.68
C GLU A 656 6.00 13.70 -3.85
N ILE A 657 6.24 13.67 -2.54
CA ILE A 657 5.60 12.73 -1.60
C ILE A 657 4.08 12.96 -1.57
N SER A 658 3.64 14.22 -1.59
CA SER A 658 2.21 14.58 -1.69
C SER A 658 1.59 14.09 -2.99
N ARG A 659 2.25 14.27 -4.14
CA ARG A 659 1.81 13.77 -5.44
C ARG A 659 1.71 12.25 -5.42
N SER A 660 2.69 11.56 -4.87
CA SER A 660 2.69 10.10 -4.70
C SER A 660 1.50 9.62 -3.87
N SER A 661 1.11 10.34 -2.82
CA SER A 661 -0.09 10.01 -2.02
C SER A 661 -1.38 10.05 -2.86
N VAL A 662 -1.54 11.06 -3.73
CA VAL A 662 -2.71 11.17 -4.62
C VAL A 662 -2.68 10.08 -5.68
N LEU A 663 -1.52 9.80 -6.26
CA LEU A 663 -1.36 8.69 -7.20
C LEU A 663 -1.73 7.36 -6.57
N GLN A 664 -1.21 7.08 -5.37
CA GLN A 664 -1.46 5.85 -4.60
C GLN A 664 -2.92 5.70 -4.16
N SER A 665 -3.59 6.80 -3.80
CA SER A 665 -4.98 6.77 -3.33
C SER A 665 -5.96 6.17 -4.33
N ALA A 666 -7.15 5.84 -3.86
CA ALA A 666 -8.26 5.38 -4.66
C ALA A 666 -9.29 6.48 -4.96
N LEU A 667 -8.82 7.72 -5.11
CA LEU A 667 -9.59 8.78 -5.76
C LEU A 667 -9.98 8.38 -7.19
N SER A 668 -11.16 8.81 -7.63
CA SER A 668 -11.66 8.58 -8.98
C SER A 668 -10.75 9.19 -10.05
N HIS A 669 -10.91 8.74 -11.29
CA HIS A 669 -10.15 9.26 -12.42
C HIS A 669 -10.38 10.78 -12.57
N GLU A 670 -11.62 11.23 -12.40
CA GLU A 670 -12.04 12.62 -12.48
C GLU A 670 -11.36 13.47 -11.40
N GLU A 671 -11.33 12.98 -10.16
CA GLU A 671 -10.63 13.62 -9.05
C GLU A 671 -9.12 13.72 -9.35
N LYS A 672 -8.48 12.64 -9.83
CA LYS A 672 -7.05 12.65 -10.17
C LYS A 672 -6.71 13.55 -11.35
N VAL A 673 -7.55 13.60 -12.39
CA VAL A 673 -7.41 14.58 -13.48
C VAL A 673 -7.47 16.01 -12.94
N HIS A 674 -8.40 16.27 -12.01
CA HIS A 674 -8.52 17.57 -11.38
C HIS A 674 -7.30 17.91 -10.50
N PHE A 675 -6.76 16.96 -9.75
CA PHE A 675 -5.67 17.18 -8.79
C PHE A 675 -4.26 17.11 -9.37
N LEU A 676 -4.02 16.32 -10.42
CA LEU A 676 -2.68 16.03 -10.94
C LEU A 676 -2.47 16.54 -12.37
N GLY A 677 -3.53 16.62 -13.17
CA GLY A 677 -3.46 17.00 -14.59
C GLY A 677 -4.17 15.97 -15.48
N LYS A 678 -4.52 16.36 -16.71
CA LYS A 678 -5.24 15.48 -17.65
C LYS A 678 -4.43 14.23 -17.99
N ASP A 679 -3.12 14.38 -18.10
CA ASP A 679 -2.21 13.32 -18.54
C ASP A 679 -1.54 12.57 -17.37
N TYR A 680 -2.10 12.60 -16.16
CA TYR A 680 -1.45 12.02 -14.96
C TYR A 680 -1.11 10.52 -15.05
N LEU A 681 -1.73 9.79 -15.99
CA LEU A 681 -1.45 8.37 -16.27
C LEU A 681 -0.20 8.16 -17.13
N LYS A 682 0.28 9.21 -17.81
CA LYS A 682 1.59 9.18 -18.45
C LYS A 682 2.69 9.19 -17.39
N GLU A 683 3.82 8.60 -17.73
CA GLU A 683 4.98 8.55 -16.85
C GLU A 683 5.98 9.66 -17.24
N GLY A 684 6.80 10.06 -16.27
CA GLY A 684 7.75 11.17 -16.45
C GLY A 684 7.13 12.56 -16.54
N PRO A 685 7.82 13.53 -17.16
CA PRO A 685 7.40 14.93 -17.20
C PRO A 685 6.01 15.15 -17.82
N GLU A 686 5.66 14.38 -18.86
CA GLU A 686 4.35 14.47 -19.52
C GLU A 686 3.18 14.17 -18.56
N GLY A 687 3.42 13.36 -17.53
CA GLY A 687 2.45 12.98 -16.51
C GLY A 687 2.34 13.96 -15.33
N ASN A 688 2.94 15.14 -15.43
CA ASN A 688 3.01 16.10 -14.34
C ASN A 688 2.56 17.48 -14.80
N ASP A 689 1.45 17.98 -14.26
CA ASP A 689 1.10 19.40 -14.36
C ASP A 689 1.61 20.13 -13.11
N ILE A 690 2.77 20.77 -13.23
CA ILE A 690 3.40 21.51 -12.12
C ILE A 690 2.45 22.54 -11.50
N ARG A 691 1.53 23.12 -12.27
CA ARG A 691 0.51 24.09 -11.77
C ARG A 691 -0.54 23.44 -10.86
N LYS A 692 -0.47 22.13 -10.66
CA LYS A 692 -1.34 21.37 -9.76
C LYS A 692 -0.56 20.61 -8.69
N THR A 693 0.57 20.02 -9.06
CA THR A 693 1.38 19.16 -8.19
C THR A 693 2.49 19.90 -7.46
N ASN A 694 2.92 21.05 -8.00
CA ASN A 694 4.10 21.79 -7.55
C ASN A 694 5.35 20.92 -7.41
N VAL A 695 5.50 19.93 -8.29
CA VAL A 695 6.72 19.12 -8.45
C VAL A 695 7.43 19.61 -9.70
N ALA A 696 8.71 19.98 -9.56
CA ALA A 696 9.55 20.45 -10.66
C ALA A 696 9.60 19.44 -11.81
N GLN A 697 9.50 19.89 -13.06
CA GLN A 697 9.68 19.03 -14.22
C GLN A 697 11.09 18.45 -14.29
N ILE A 698 12.08 19.19 -13.80
CA ILE A 698 13.46 18.69 -13.61
C ILE A 698 13.45 17.42 -12.73
N ARG A 699 12.71 17.43 -11.62
CA ARG A 699 12.57 16.27 -10.73
C ARG A 699 11.93 15.10 -11.45
N MET A 700 10.84 15.36 -12.17
CA MET A 700 10.12 14.32 -12.91
C MET A 700 10.97 13.69 -14.01
N ALA A 701 11.74 14.50 -14.74
CA ALA A 701 12.67 14.03 -15.76
C ALA A 701 13.76 13.16 -15.14
N TYR A 702 14.40 13.62 -14.06
CA TYR A 702 15.43 12.85 -13.36
C TYR A 702 14.91 11.48 -12.90
N ARG A 703 13.73 11.43 -12.27
CA ARG A 703 13.12 10.18 -11.77
C ARG A 703 12.84 9.22 -12.92
N PHE A 704 12.22 9.73 -13.98
CA PHE A 704 11.84 8.94 -15.15
C PHE A 704 13.07 8.39 -15.88
N GLU A 705 14.03 9.24 -16.23
CA GLU A 705 15.28 8.84 -16.89
C GLU A 705 16.03 7.79 -16.06
N THR A 706 16.07 7.95 -14.73
CA THR A 706 16.75 7.01 -13.83
C THR A 706 16.05 5.66 -13.72
N CYS A 707 14.72 5.65 -13.69
CA CYS A 707 13.92 4.42 -13.72
C CYS A 707 14.06 3.71 -15.07
N ALA A 708 13.87 4.43 -16.18
CA ALA A 708 13.97 3.89 -17.54
C ALA A 708 15.38 3.36 -17.88
N THR A 709 16.45 3.97 -17.36
CA THR A 709 17.82 3.44 -17.52
C THR A 709 18.06 2.16 -16.71
N SER A 710 17.23 1.91 -15.69
CA SER A 710 17.36 0.74 -14.82
C SER A 710 16.54 -0.45 -15.27
N LEU A 711 15.43 -0.20 -15.97
CA LEU A 711 14.63 -1.17 -16.71
C LEU A 711 15.37 -1.57 -17.98
#